data_AF-A0A9N9B422-F1
#
_entry.id   AF-A0A9N9B422-F1
#
_cell.length_a   1.000
_cell.length_b   1.000
_cell.length_c   1.000
_cell.angle_alpha   90.00
_cell.angle_beta   90.00
_cell.angle_gamma   90.00
#
_symmetry.space_group_name_H-M   'P 1'
#
loop_
_entity.id
_entity.type
_entity.pdbx_description
1 polymer ?
#
loop_
_entity_poly.entity_id
_entity_poly.type
_entity_poly.pdbx_seq_one_letter_code
_entity_poly.pdbx_strand_id
1 'polypeptide(L)'
;MSLTSNSQIYGQNETLISSIRNIIKDYPPESIFKEFLQNEKNLPKRQGVTQRGMIGPFPQNGIGGYTEMDQLVPYEGIEGIDFRSTFQGTLFRMPLRKQPSDISDSIFTTDQILKLFTDLKSTISSQFLFLRHIETIEISHIPETTIPLQMNSLYKSIITGFTENLRKQRKRVINNEIQTFQMEIEQIENTNTIQKESWIIATGAQPIPEDSQLKKYAKRYRLRVLGGIAALHKSSKVNFRRNFKGIIYSFLSLPDTTYLPFHLNGTWAQGSDRGRLLIEKDNSPDLDHQKLNWNRHIMLEFLPKIYCKFIKKARELHEREKNEGTESIDFKENEKFFSKFWPFPLTEQSNSKYVVEFGFKVLEHMIKNEDFFDGSIEDRVNSLFEDLFHDQIQGLHKMLRKTWDLIANQNFKSLVRLFPIWKVCTNPLDVNTKVPLKPASCGYFLESSINRYQIKTPKIYLNPIDNLDRRILKELDVPMRTIFDYTFEDVEFPKEIDNHYLTYLKDILKKNDIVQNLKDKRCFPNSVNKKTKKIADLYNYNNLVFRAVFGGDSNVFLHSDFSDYIGSLSRIGFKNEIDPQIFKICAIKVKELQRDPEPPSDIRHRGFILVNYLYKNINSLNLESIEGIPFIPITKSLGNPYNLHYKHPQVLECLNDVILPAYREVAWSQLPLIAEDVIPPQEVLNKYPSFGKPDVSIVIRHLRFLFIILRIDDKWKTDWADSFKNNIYEVYKWLDEECSSNDDLELSELINSDQLFLNFNRNDDPFNIENWVSANDLVLNSEVHEVKYVHPDLARFPNMLKSAGAREIKRPNVRIIVKKHDQSHHTNSTLFKFLSNPTFSLHDVIFVVNGESIKASRYMLAASSEFFNQKFTSEESSPTIPVSISIENIEPNSMRILLRYLYGQNIDDAIQNRRLNDGYMYFRIAQVTDHARNFLLYKNLLKLANDFKLDHLKELMELRLSRLVLMSNVNEIKSLAESSNANQLEEYCYHFIRDNNNL
;
A
#
# COMPACT_ATOMS: atom_id res chain seq x y z
N MET A 1 73.05 -42.05 40.47
CA MET A 1 73.28 -40.70 41.03
C MET A 1 72.00 -40.22 41.66
N SER A 2 71.95 -40.22 42.99
CA SER A 2 70.83 -39.72 43.79
C SER A 2 70.81 -38.19 43.74
N LEU A 3 69.85 -37.61 43.03
CA LEU A 3 69.51 -36.20 43.20
C LEU A 3 68.35 -36.14 44.18
N THR A 4 68.71 -35.88 45.44
CA THR A 4 67.82 -35.52 46.54
C THR A 4 66.96 -34.33 46.13
N SER A 5 65.68 -34.57 45.86
CA SER A 5 64.68 -33.51 45.76
C SER A 5 64.53 -32.90 47.15
N ASN A 6 65.06 -31.69 47.33
CA ASN A 6 64.77 -30.88 48.50
C ASN A 6 63.27 -30.52 48.46
N SER A 7 62.43 -31.38 49.04
CA SER A 7 61.04 -31.08 49.35
C SER A 7 61.01 -30.02 50.44
N GLN A 8 60.99 -28.74 50.07
CA GLN A 8 60.69 -27.70 51.04
C GLN A 8 59.20 -27.80 51.41
N ILE A 9 58.96 -28.37 52.59
CA ILE A 9 57.68 -28.28 53.29
C ILE A 9 57.48 -26.81 53.63
N TYR A 10 56.69 -26.11 52.82
CA TYR A 10 56.36 -24.71 53.05
C TYR A 10 55.04 -24.62 53.81
N GLY A 11 55.14 -24.61 55.12
CA GLY A 11 54.01 -24.39 56.02
C GLY A 11 54.43 -23.53 57.20
N GLN A 12 53.43 -23.03 57.93
CA GLN A 12 53.55 -22.50 59.30
C GLN A 12 53.96 -23.64 60.28
N ASN A 13 55.08 -24.30 59.99
CA ASN A 13 55.80 -25.18 60.91
C ASN A 13 56.94 -24.45 61.60
N GLU A 14 57.21 -23.20 61.21
CA GLU A 14 57.89 -22.28 62.09
C GLU A 14 56.91 -21.87 63.19
N THR A 15 57.28 -22.14 64.45
CA THR A 15 56.67 -21.44 65.58
C THR A 15 56.74 -19.94 65.30
N LEU A 16 55.75 -19.16 65.74
CA LEU A 16 55.78 -17.70 65.63
C LEU A 16 57.15 -17.15 66.09
N ILE A 17 57.73 -17.78 67.12
CA ILE A 17 59.08 -17.52 67.66
C ILE A 17 60.20 -17.80 66.65
N SER A 18 60.14 -18.87 65.85
CA SER A 18 61.15 -19.17 64.82
C SER A 18 61.00 -18.31 63.56
N SER A 19 59.78 -18.00 63.11
CA SER A 19 59.57 -16.98 62.07
C SER A 19 60.03 -15.62 62.57
N ILE A 20 59.65 -15.22 63.78
CA ILE A 20 60.13 -13.99 64.41
C ILE A 20 61.65 -14.02 64.57
N ARG A 21 62.30 -15.13 64.95
CA ARG A 21 63.78 -15.22 65.01
C ARG A 21 64.45 -15.07 63.66
N ASN A 22 63.98 -15.77 62.64
CA ASN A 22 64.55 -15.69 61.30
C ASN A 22 64.32 -14.31 60.68
N ILE A 23 63.16 -13.72 60.94
CA ILE A 23 62.81 -12.38 60.50
C ILE A 23 63.58 -11.30 61.31
N ILE A 24 63.80 -11.46 62.62
CA ILE A 24 64.64 -10.59 63.49
C ILE A 24 66.13 -10.67 63.10
N LYS A 25 66.59 -11.82 62.59
CA LYS A 25 67.98 -11.98 62.12
C LYS A 25 68.28 -11.13 60.89
N ASP A 26 67.27 -10.95 60.03
CA ASP A 26 67.41 -10.27 58.75
C ASP A 26 66.87 -8.82 58.77
N TYR A 27 66.10 -8.44 59.79
CA TYR A 27 65.48 -7.11 59.92
C TYR A 27 65.40 -6.64 61.39
N PRO A 28 65.54 -5.33 61.67
CA PRO A 28 65.34 -4.79 63.02
C PRO A 28 63.91 -5.09 63.51
N PRO A 29 63.73 -5.52 64.78
CA PRO A 29 62.41 -5.84 65.35
C PRO A 29 61.33 -4.79 65.09
N GLU A 30 61.71 -3.52 65.06
CA GLU A 30 60.85 -2.36 64.82
C GLU A 30 60.24 -2.32 63.41
N SER A 31 60.90 -2.88 62.40
CA SER A 31 60.42 -2.84 61.01
C SER A 31 59.38 -3.93 60.70
N ILE A 32 59.46 -5.04 61.42
CA ILE A 32 58.64 -6.24 61.21
C ILE A 32 57.26 -6.05 61.86
N PHE A 33 57.22 -5.39 63.02
CA PHE A 33 55.98 -5.05 63.72
C PHE A 33 55.22 -3.91 63.03
N LYS A 34 55.91 -2.98 62.38
CA LYS A 34 55.31 -1.89 61.59
C LYS A 34 54.43 -2.38 60.45
N GLU A 35 54.73 -3.56 59.91
CA GLU A 35 53.98 -4.21 58.83
C GLU A 35 52.78 -5.01 59.38
N PHE A 36 52.93 -5.64 60.56
CA PHE A 36 51.85 -6.39 61.24
C PHE A 36 50.79 -5.48 61.89
N LEU A 37 51.19 -4.27 62.28
CA LEU A 37 50.36 -3.23 62.88
C LEU A 37 50.46 -1.94 62.07
N GLN A 38 50.10 -1.95 60.77
CA GLN A 38 50.01 -0.70 59.99
C GLN A 38 49.07 0.36 60.61
N ASN A 39 48.27 -0.01 61.61
CA ASN A 39 47.42 0.85 62.41
C ASN A 39 48.01 1.28 63.76
N GLU A 40 49.31 1.11 64.05
CA GLU A 40 49.92 1.58 65.31
C GLU A 40 49.70 3.10 65.51
N LYS A 41 49.61 3.86 64.40
CA LYS A 41 49.22 5.27 64.39
C LYS A 41 47.80 5.54 64.92
N ASN A 42 46.94 4.54 65.01
CA ASN A 42 45.55 4.70 65.47
C ASN A 42 45.34 4.26 66.93
N LEU A 43 46.39 3.75 67.61
CA LEU A 43 46.34 3.42 69.03
C LEU A 43 46.51 4.69 69.89
N PRO A 44 45.75 4.84 71.00
CA PRO A 44 45.85 6.01 71.87
C PRO A 44 47.23 6.12 72.53
N LYS A 45 47.73 7.36 72.64
CA LYS A 45 49.05 7.68 73.22
C LYS A 45 48.86 8.13 74.67
N ARG A 46 49.47 7.44 75.64
CA ARG A 46 49.47 7.87 77.05
C ARG A 46 50.46 9.03 77.20
N GLN A 47 50.07 10.11 77.91
CA GLN A 47 51.00 11.21 78.21
C GLN A 47 52.23 10.67 78.96
N GLY A 48 53.42 10.98 78.47
CA GLY A 48 54.70 10.52 79.03
C GLY A 48 55.26 9.21 78.45
N VAL A 49 54.55 8.52 77.56
CA VAL A 49 55.03 7.27 76.91
C VAL A 49 55.26 7.50 75.42
N THR A 50 56.43 7.09 74.90
CA THR A 50 56.82 7.28 73.49
C THR A 50 56.09 6.33 72.54
N GLN A 51 55.67 5.15 73.01
CA GLN A 51 55.00 4.11 72.23
C GLN A 51 53.46 4.22 72.28
N ARG A 52 52.78 3.88 71.17
CA ARG A 52 51.31 3.83 71.07
C ARG A 52 50.85 2.38 71.35
N GLY A 53 50.17 2.15 72.47
CA GLY A 53 49.85 0.80 72.95
C GLY A 53 51.00 0.12 73.70
N MET A 54 50.75 -1.09 74.21
CA MET A 54 51.73 -1.92 74.93
C MET A 54 51.89 -3.25 74.21
N ILE A 55 53.13 -3.60 73.84
CA ILE A 55 53.46 -4.87 73.19
C ILE A 55 54.65 -5.44 73.94
N GLY A 56 54.47 -6.60 74.57
CA GLY A 56 55.53 -7.26 75.33
C GLY A 56 55.27 -8.76 75.41
N PRO A 57 56.33 -9.59 75.53
CA PRO A 57 56.16 -11.00 75.84
C PRO A 57 55.54 -11.15 77.23
N PHE A 58 54.69 -12.16 77.42
CA PHE A 58 54.31 -12.55 78.78
C PHE A 58 55.55 -12.95 79.57
N PRO A 59 55.69 -12.50 80.83
CA PRO A 59 56.84 -12.84 81.64
C PRO A 59 56.93 -14.35 81.85
N GLN A 60 58.13 -14.90 81.63
CA GLN A 60 58.43 -16.29 81.94
C GLN A 60 58.41 -16.44 83.47
N ASN A 61 57.61 -17.37 83.99
CA ASN A 61 57.39 -17.62 85.42
C ASN A 61 56.46 -16.62 86.14
N GLY A 62 55.56 -15.99 85.39
CA GLY A 62 54.41 -15.27 85.93
C GLY A 62 54.62 -13.78 86.18
N ILE A 63 53.56 -13.09 86.62
CA ILE A 63 53.47 -11.61 86.60
C ILE A 63 53.90 -10.90 87.88
N GLY A 64 54.40 -11.62 88.90
CA GLY A 64 54.71 -11.11 90.25
C GLY A 64 55.82 -10.04 90.37
N GLY A 65 56.40 -9.60 89.26
CA GLY A 65 57.32 -8.46 89.17
C GLY A 65 57.20 -7.71 87.84
N TYR A 66 56.10 -7.93 87.10
CA TYR A 66 55.87 -7.30 85.81
C TYR A 66 55.37 -5.88 86.01
N THR A 67 56.00 -4.92 85.34
CA THR A 67 55.73 -3.48 85.50
C THR A 67 54.29 -3.10 85.22
N GLU A 68 53.58 -3.89 84.41
CA GLU A 68 52.19 -3.69 84.02
C GLU A 68 51.30 -4.85 84.46
N MET A 69 51.61 -5.43 85.62
CA MET A 69 50.81 -6.47 86.27
C MET A 69 49.33 -6.05 86.36
N ASP A 70 49.05 -4.77 86.64
CA ASP A 70 47.71 -4.18 86.70
C ASP A 70 46.93 -4.29 85.38
N GLN A 71 47.62 -4.39 84.24
CA GLN A 71 46.99 -4.57 82.93
C GLN A 71 46.62 -6.02 82.63
N LEU A 72 47.20 -6.98 83.37
CA LEU A 72 47.01 -8.43 83.20
C LEU A 72 46.11 -9.04 84.27
N VAL A 73 46.18 -8.56 85.52
CA VAL A 73 45.36 -9.01 86.66
C VAL A 73 43.86 -9.12 86.34
N PRO A 74 43.24 -8.21 85.55
CA PRO A 74 41.81 -8.33 85.20
C PRO A 74 41.44 -9.60 84.42
N TYR A 75 42.42 -10.31 83.84
CA TYR A 75 42.21 -11.55 83.10
C TYR A 75 42.52 -12.81 83.92
N GLU A 76 43.09 -12.67 85.12
CA GLU A 76 43.39 -13.80 86.02
C GLU A 76 42.10 -14.52 86.41
N GLY A 77 42.07 -15.85 86.25
CA GLY A 77 40.92 -16.69 86.56
C GLY A 77 39.85 -16.77 85.47
N ILE A 78 39.91 -15.96 84.41
CA ILE A 78 39.03 -16.08 83.24
C ILE A 78 39.42 -17.34 82.47
N GLU A 79 38.52 -18.31 82.29
CA GLU A 79 38.79 -19.57 81.56
C GLU A 79 40.05 -20.34 82.03
N GLY A 80 40.42 -20.20 83.30
CA GLY A 80 41.62 -20.83 83.85
C GLY A 80 42.94 -20.17 83.42
N ILE A 81 42.87 -18.95 82.89
CA ILE A 81 44.05 -18.09 82.70
C ILE A 81 44.72 -17.90 84.07
N ASP A 82 45.96 -18.36 84.13
CA ASP A 82 46.80 -18.32 85.33
C ASP A 82 48.14 -17.69 84.98
N PHE A 83 48.29 -16.41 85.32
CA PHE A 83 49.52 -15.68 85.13
C PHE A 83 50.55 -15.93 86.24
N ARG A 84 50.36 -16.93 87.10
CA ARG A 84 51.45 -17.48 87.94
C ARG A 84 52.42 -18.34 87.11
N SER A 85 52.02 -18.73 85.89
CA SER A 85 52.83 -19.50 84.95
C SER A 85 52.92 -18.82 83.58
N THR A 86 53.70 -19.38 82.65
CA THR A 86 53.82 -18.83 81.29
C THR A 86 52.53 -19.08 80.52
N PHE A 87 51.77 -18.03 80.22
CA PHE A 87 50.58 -18.11 79.39
C PHE A 87 50.93 -18.52 77.94
N GLN A 88 50.49 -19.71 77.54
CA GLN A 88 50.73 -20.27 76.20
C GLN A 88 49.70 -19.78 75.19
N GLY A 89 49.67 -18.48 74.95
CA GLY A 89 48.70 -17.85 74.06
C GLY A 89 49.03 -16.41 73.71
N THR A 90 48.11 -15.76 73.01
CA THR A 90 48.19 -14.33 72.70
C THR A 90 46.90 -13.67 73.13
N LEU A 91 47.01 -12.61 73.93
CA LEU A 91 45.87 -11.84 74.40
C LEU A 91 45.80 -10.51 73.65
N PHE A 92 44.62 -10.17 73.16
CA PHE A 92 44.34 -8.86 72.57
C PHE A 92 43.38 -8.10 73.48
N ARG A 93 43.82 -6.95 74.00
CA ARG A 93 42.98 -6.03 74.77
C ARG A 93 42.57 -4.85 73.89
N MET A 94 41.29 -4.78 73.55
CA MET A 94 40.73 -3.68 72.76
C MET A 94 39.73 -2.90 73.62
N PRO A 95 40.16 -1.81 74.30
CA PRO A 95 39.25 -1.04 75.14
C PRO A 95 38.22 -0.29 74.29
N LEU A 96 36.96 -0.29 74.72
CA LEU A 96 35.90 0.51 74.11
C LEU A 96 36.09 1.99 74.47
N ARG A 97 35.96 2.87 73.47
CA ARG A 97 36.00 4.32 73.70
C ARG A 97 34.74 4.74 74.46
N LYS A 98 34.91 5.59 75.48
CA LYS A 98 33.81 6.19 76.24
C LYS A 98 33.42 7.59 75.73
N GLN A 99 34.22 8.16 74.83
CA GLN A 99 34.04 9.49 74.25
C GLN A 99 34.46 9.48 72.76
N PRO A 100 33.96 10.42 71.94
CA PRO A 100 34.43 10.64 70.57
C PRO A 100 35.95 10.85 70.52
N SER A 101 36.59 10.56 69.39
CA SER A 101 37.98 10.92 69.16
C SER A 101 38.17 11.48 67.77
N ASP A 102 39.33 12.11 67.50
CA ASP A 102 39.68 12.71 66.21
C ASP A 102 39.59 11.75 65.00
N ILE A 103 39.51 10.44 65.25
CA ILE A 103 39.42 9.39 64.22
C ILE A 103 37.96 9.03 63.90
N SER A 104 37.05 9.13 64.87
CA SER A 104 35.64 8.77 64.69
C SER A 104 34.80 9.22 65.90
N ASP A 105 33.63 9.79 65.63
CA ASP A 105 32.69 10.21 66.69
C ASP A 105 31.84 9.06 67.24
N SER A 106 31.96 7.85 66.67
CA SER A 106 31.15 6.69 67.01
C SER A 106 31.63 6.02 68.30
N ILE A 107 30.79 6.08 69.34
CA ILE A 107 30.98 5.38 70.62
C ILE A 107 30.28 4.01 70.54
N PHE A 108 31.03 2.94 70.80
CA PHE A 108 30.47 1.57 70.84
C PHE A 108 30.10 1.18 72.27
N THR A 109 28.82 0.91 72.52
CA THR A 109 28.31 0.40 73.81
C THR A 109 28.49 -1.11 73.91
N THR A 110 28.46 -1.67 75.13
CA THR A 110 28.50 -3.12 75.34
C THR A 110 27.37 -3.83 74.59
N ASP A 111 26.17 -3.28 74.57
CA ASP A 111 25.03 -3.83 73.80
C ASP A 111 25.29 -3.86 72.30
N GLN A 112 25.94 -2.83 71.75
CA GLN A 112 26.32 -2.81 70.33
C GLN A 112 27.38 -3.86 70.00
N ILE A 113 28.32 -4.14 70.91
CA ILE A 113 29.32 -5.20 70.75
C ILE A 113 28.68 -6.59 70.88
N LEU A 114 27.78 -6.78 71.85
CA LEU A 114 27.01 -8.03 71.97
C LEU A 114 26.14 -8.27 70.75
N LYS A 115 25.52 -7.23 70.20
CA LYS A 115 24.81 -7.29 68.93
C LYS A 115 25.75 -7.68 67.78
N LEU A 116 26.93 -7.07 67.67
CA LEU A 116 27.93 -7.44 66.66
C LEU A 116 28.31 -8.93 66.76
N PHE A 117 28.59 -9.43 67.97
CA PHE A 117 28.88 -10.85 68.17
C PHE A 117 27.70 -11.75 67.84
N THR A 118 26.48 -11.32 68.14
CA THR A 118 25.25 -12.02 67.76
C THR A 118 25.08 -12.06 66.24
N ASP A 119 25.34 -10.96 65.55
CA ASP A 119 25.25 -10.85 64.09
C ASP A 119 26.31 -11.75 63.40
N LEU A 120 27.51 -11.85 63.98
CA LEU A 120 28.59 -12.71 63.49
C LEU A 120 28.28 -14.21 63.63
N LYS A 121 27.39 -14.60 64.55
CA LYS A 121 27.04 -16.00 64.86
C LYS A 121 26.74 -16.81 63.61
N SER A 122 25.97 -16.25 62.69
CA SER A 122 25.53 -16.94 61.48
C SER A 122 26.67 -17.26 60.49
N THR A 123 27.81 -16.58 60.60
CA THR A 123 28.93 -16.64 59.64
C THR A 123 30.16 -17.36 60.18
N ILE A 124 30.27 -17.57 61.48
CA ILE A 124 31.49 -18.02 62.14
C ILE A 124 31.94 -19.42 61.68
N SER A 125 31.00 -20.33 61.46
CA SER A 125 31.27 -21.70 61.00
C SER A 125 31.95 -21.72 59.63
N SER A 126 31.58 -20.80 58.74
CA SER A 126 32.21 -20.68 57.43
C SER A 126 33.64 -20.09 57.47
N GLN A 127 34.10 -19.54 58.60
CA GLN A 127 35.44 -18.95 58.70
C GLN A 127 36.55 -20.02 58.77
N PHE A 128 36.23 -21.25 59.17
CA PHE A 128 37.21 -22.33 59.28
C PHE A 128 37.72 -22.85 57.92
N LEU A 129 36.95 -22.63 56.84
CA LEU A 129 37.11 -23.31 55.55
C LEU A 129 38.52 -23.28 54.97
N PHE A 130 39.19 -22.13 55.07
CA PHE A 130 40.52 -21.93 54.50
C PHE A 130 41.59 -21.59 55.55
N LEU A 131 41.22 -21.61 56.84
CA LEU A 131 42.17 -21.53 57.94
C LEU A 131 42.89 -22.88 58.10
N ARG A 132 44.17 -22.85 58.44
CA ARG A 132 45.04 -24.05 58.46
C ARG A 132 45.24 -24.64 59.85
N HIS A 133 45.18 -23.81 60.88
CA HIS A 133 45.54 -24.17 62.26
C HIS A 133 44.41 -23.98 63.27
N ILE A 134 43.39 -23.18 62.94
CA ILE A 134 42.29 -22.89 63.86
C ILE A 134 41.32 -24.08 63.86
N GLU A 135 41.08 -24.65 65.04
CA GLU A 135 40.23 -25.83 65.25
C GLU A 135 38.96 -25.51 66.04
N THR A 136 38.98 -24.42 66.82
CA THR A 136 37.85 -23.95 67.62
C THR A 136 37.81 -22.43 67.68
N ILE A 137 36.60 -21.86 67.65
CA ILE A 137 36.33 -20.45 67.88
C ILE A 137 35.17 -20.38 68.88
N GLU A 138 35.39 -19.68 69.99
CA GLU A 138 34.40 -19.50 71.06
C GLU A 138 34.23 -18.02 71.37
N ILE A 139 32.98 -17.60 71.54
CA ILE A 139 32.64 -16.24 71.91
C ILE A 139 31.82 -16.31 73.18
N SER A 140 32.23 -15.54 74.18
CA SER A 140 31.67 -15.54 75.53
C SER A 140 31.59 -14.11 76.06
N HIS A 141 30.69 -13.87 77.00
CA HIS A 141 30.50 -12.61 77.69
C HIS A 141 30.53 -12.80 79.21
N ILE A 142 31.13 -11.83 79.91
CA ILE A 142 31.19 -11.81 81.37
C ILE A 142 30.26 -10.69 81.87
N PRO A 143 29.10 -11.02 82.48
CA PRO A 143 28.21 -10.02 83.04
C PRO A 143 28.83 -9.24 84.20
N GLU A 144 28.42 -7.97 84.36
CA GLU A 144 28.91 -7.07 85.41
C GLU A 144 28.60 -7.55 86.83
N THR A 145 27.62 -8.45 86.99
CA THR A 145 27.07 -8.90 88.28
C THR A 145 27.65 -10.21 88.81
N THR A 146 28.62 -10.84 88.13
CA THR A 146 29.13 -12.18 88.48
C THR A 146 30.45 -12.11 89.26
N ILE A 147 30.41 -12.44 90.55
CA ILE A 147 31.58 -12.73 91.39
C ILE A 147 31.40 -14.15 91.96
N PRO A 148 32.29 -15.13 91.65
CA PRO A 148 33.47 -15.03 90.78
C PRO A 148 33.09 -14.80 89.30
N LEU A 149 34.04 -14.28 88.52
CA LEU A 149 33.87 -13.97 87.09
C LEU A 149 33.48 -15.25 86.32
N GLN A 150 32.19 -15.41 86.03
CA GLN A 150 31.69 -16.54 85.25
C GLN A 150 31.52 -16.11 83.80
N MET A 151 32.18 -16.83 82.89
CA MET A 151 31.97 -16.65 81.46
C MET A 151 30.67 -17.34 81.05
N ASN A 152 29.79 -16.57 80.43
CA ASN A 152 28.66 -17.12 79.71
C ASN A 152 29.10 -17.25 78.26
N SER A 153 29.26 -18.49 77.78
CA SER A 153 29.38 -18.74 76.34
C SER A 153 28.21 -18.04 75.63
N LEU A 154 28.39 -17.60 74.39
CA LEU A 154 27.30 -17.15 73.49
C LEU A 154 27.08 -18.20 72.41
N TYR A 155 28.18 -18.69 71.86
CA TYR A 155 28.24 -19.84 70.97
C TYR A 155 29.70 -20.29 70.80
N LYS A 156 29.85 -21.56 70.43
CA LYS A 156 31.14 -22.21 70.16
C LYS A 156 31.06 -22.96 68.84
N SER A 157 32.02 -22.74 67.95
CA SER A 157 32.15 -23.52 66.73
C SER A 157 33.44 -24.34 66.76
N ILE A 158 33.32 -25.63 66.45
CA ILE A 158 34.42 -26.60 66.50
C ILE A 158 34.43 -27.46 65.26
N ILE A 159 35.62 -27.79 64.76
CA ILE A 159 35.77 -28.80 63.71
C ILE A 159 35.69 -30.19 64.36
N THR A 160 34.74 -31.01 63.93
CA THR A 160 34.53 -32.38 64.42
C THR A 160 35.08 -33.42 63.44
N GLY A 161 35.14 -34.69 63.86
CA GLY A 161 35.75 -35.77 63.04
C GLY A 161 37.26 -35.56 62.80
N PHE A 162 37.92 -34.83 63.70
CA PHE A 162 39.21 -34.22 63.45
C PHE A 162 40.38 -35.19 63.64
N THR A 163 40.90 -35.75 62.53
CA THR A 163 42.02 -36.69 62.53
C THR A 163 43.37 -36.00 62.25
N GLU A 164 44.48 -36.63 62.67
CA GLU A 164 45.84 -36.18 62.30
C GLU A 164 46.03 -36.05 60.77
N ASN A 165 45.31 -36.86 59.99
CA ASN A 165 45.32 -36.77 58.54
C ASN A 165 44.69 -35.45 58.05
N LEU A 166 43.54 -35.05 58.60
CA LEU A 166 42.89 -33.78 58.28
C LEU A 166 43.76 -32.58 58.70
N ARG A 167 44.43 -32.64 59.86
CA ARG A 167 45.45 -31.63 60.27
C ARG A 167 46.54 -31.49 59.22
N LYS A 168 47.09 -32.62 58.76
CA LYS A 168 48.14 -32.63 57.74
C LYS A 168 47.64 -32.06 56.41
N GLN A 169 46.46 -32.46 55.96
CA GLN A 169 45.84 -31.96 54.72
C GLN A 169 45.61 -30.44 54.77
N ARG A 170 45.09 -29.89 55.89
CA ARG A 170 44.88 -28.44 56.05
C ARG A 170 46.19 -27.64 56.07
N LYS A 171 47.26 -28.20 56.65
CA LYS A 171 48.57 -27.53 56.78
C LYS A 171 49.45 -27.68 55.54
N ARG A 172 49.23 -28.71 54.71
CA ARG A 172 50.11 -29.05 53.59
C ARG A 172 49.86 -28.13 52.40
N VAL A 173 50.88 -27.37 52.03
CA VAL A 173 50.85 -26.45 50.90
C VAL A 173 52.08 -26.72 50.04
N ILE A 174 51.87 -27.40 48.92
CA ILE A 174 52.93 -27.80 48.00
C ILE A 174 52.57 -27.31 46.60
N ASN A 175 53.53 -26.69 45.92
CA ASN A 175 53.34 -26.20 44.56
C ASN A 175 52.95 -27.34 43.62
N ASN A 176 51.99 -27.07 42.73
CA ASN A 176 51.42 -28.00 41.76
C ASN A 176 50.64 -29.18 42.36
N GLU A 177 50.44 -29.21 43.68
CA GLU A 177 49.53 -30.14 44.33
C GLU A 177 48.21 -29.44 44.66
N ILE A 178 47.10 -30.08 44.31
CA ILE A 178 45.75 -29.69 44.75
C ILE A 178 45.25 -30.82 45.64
N GLN A 179 44.89 -30.47 46.87
CA GLN A 179 44.37 -31.40 47.86
C GLN A 179 42.89 -31.21 48.03
N THR A 180 42.20 -32.31 48.21
CA THR A 180 40.75 -32.33 48.44
C THR A 180 40.44 -33.11 49.70
N PHE A 181 39.65 -32.53 50.60
CA PHE A 181 39.27 -33.16 51.86
C PHE A 181 37.86 -32.72 52.28
N GLN A 182 37.28 -33.44 53.24
CA GLN A 182 36.01 -33.08 53.87
C GLN A 182 36.28 -32.47 55.24
N MET A 183 35.41 -31.57 55.65
CA MET A 183 35.47 -30.95 56.98
C MET A 183 34.08 -30.83 57.58
N GLU A 184 33.93 -31.31 58.81
CA GLU A 184 32.70 -31.22 59.59
C GLU A 184 32.85 -30.14 60.65
N ILE A 185 31.84 -29.28 60.77
CA ILE A 185 31.85 -28.15 61.69
C ILE A 185 30.56 -28.21 62.49
N GLU A 186 30.69 -28.19 63.82
CA GLU A 186 29.58 -28.11 64.75
C GLU A 186 29.57 -26.75 65.41
N GLN A 187 28.43 -26.07 65.34
CA GLN A 187 28.15 -24.84 66.06
C GLN A 187 27.20 -25.15 67.20
N ILE A 188 27.66 -24.89 68.42
CA ILE A 188 26.98 -25.15 69.67
C ILE A 188 26.51 -23.81 70.22
N GLU A 189 25.21 -23.68 70.47
CA GLU A 189 24.60 -22.50 71.06
C GLU A 189 24.39 -22.67 72.57
N ASN A 190 24.19 -21.56 73.29
CA ASN A 190 23.87 -21.58 74.73
C ASN A 190 22.65 -22.42 75.11
N THR A 191 21.70 -22.57 74.20
CA THR A 191 20.51 -23.41 74.35
C THR A 191 20.82 -24.90 74.18
N ASN A 192 22.10 -25.28 74.05
CA ASN A 192 22.59 -26.62 73.66
C ASN A 192 22.06 -27.09 72.30
N THR A 193 21.60 -26.15 71.45
CA THR A 193 21.24 -26.45 70.06
C THR A 193 22.53 -26.64 69.24
N ILE A 194 22.64 -27.76 68.53
CA ILE A 194 23.81 -28.09 67.71
C ILE A 194 23.45 -27.99 66.22
N GLN A 195 24.17 -27.13 65.50
CA GLN A 195 24.09 -27.02 64.05
C GLN A 195 25.33 -27.66 63.43
N LYS A 196 25.13 -28.60 62.51
CA LYS A 196 26.23 -29.33 61.85
C LYS A 196 26.29 -28.93 60.38
N GLU A 197 27.50 -28.67 59.89
CA GLU A 197 27.79 -28.39 58.49
C GLU A 197 28.95 -29.28 58.02
N SER A 198 28.80 -29.91 56.86
CA SER A 198 29.84 -30.70 56.21
C SER A 198 30.22 -30.02 54.91
N TRP A 199 31.52 -29.87 54.67
CA TRP A 199 32.07 -29.12 53.54
C TRP A 199 33.05 -29.98 52.74
N ILE A 200 32.99 -29.88 51.42
CA ILE A 200 34.02 -30.39 50.52
C ILE A 200 34.94 -29.24 50.15
N ILE A 201 36.23 -29.41 50.41
CA ILE A 201 37.22 -28.35 50.26
C ILE A 201 38.33 -28.84 49.34
N ALA A 202 38.65 -28.04 48.34
CA ALA A 202 39.85 -28.19 47.52
C ALA A 202 40.77 -26.98 47.76
N THR A 203 42.04 -27.22 48.05
CA THR A 203 43.04 -26.16 48.18
C THR A 203 44.30 -26.53 47.42
N GLY A 204 45.04 -25.54 46.95
CA GLY A 204 46.28 -25.79 46.24
C GLY A 204 47.20 -24.60 46.20
N ALA A 205 48.42 -24.86 45.73
CA ALA A 205 49.42 -23.85 45.44
C ALA A 205 50.01 -24.05 44.05
N GLN A 206 50.47 -22.96 43.42
CA GLN A 206 51.27 -23.01 42.21
C GLN A 206 52.51 -22.12 42.33
N PRO A 207 53.57 -22.41 41.56
CA PRO A 207 54.66 -21.46 41.35
C PRO A 207 54.13 -20.13 40.81
N ILE A 208 54.86 -19.05 41.08
CA ILE A 208 54.56 -17.74 40.50
C ILE A 208 54.72 -17.86 38.97
N PRO A 209 53.78 -17.31 38.17
CA PRO A 209 53.86 -17.37 36.70
C PRO A 209 55.16 -16.79 36.16
N GLU A 210 55.60 -17.28 35.01
CA GLU A 210 56.79 -16.77 34.32
C GLU A 210 56.60 -15.36 33.76
N ASP A 211 55.35 -14.88 33.68
CA ASP A 211 55.03 -13.51 33.29
C ASP A 211 55.84 -12.49 34.10
N SER A 212 56.60 -11.66 33.38
CA SER A 212 57.57 -10.75 34.00
C SER A 212 56.93 -9.70 34.92
N GLN A 213 55.69 -9.28 34.65
CA GLN A 213 54.98 -8.30 35.46
C GLN A 213 54.42 -8.94 36.73
N LEU A 214 53.74 -10.09 36.59
CA LEU A 214 53.21 -10.84 37.73
C LEU A 214 54.33 -11.29 38.67
N LYS A 215 55.48 -11.71 38.13
CA LYS A 215 56.65 -12.11 38.94
C LYS A 215 57.24 -10.95 39.73
N LYS A 216 57.38 -9.76 39.11
CA LYS A 216 57.81 -8.54 39.81
C LYS A 216 56.83 -8.14 40.91
N TYR A 217 55.54 -8.17 40.60
CA TYR A 217 54.49 -7.82 41.55
C TYR A 217 54.45 -8.78 42.74
N ALA A 218 54.44 -10.10 42.48
CA ALA A 218 54.47 -11.12 43.52
C ALA A 218 55.70 -11.02 44.42
N LYS A 219 56.89 -10.75 43.84
CA LYS A 219 58.12 -10.53 44.63
C LYS A 219 58.03 -9.26 45.49
N ARG A 220 57.54 -8.15 44.94
CA ARG A 220 57.39 -6.87 45.65
C ARG A 220 56.47 -6.98 46.87
N TYR A 221 55.36 -7.69 46.73
CA TYR A 221 54.35 -7.83 47.78
C TYR A 221 54.38 -9.18 48.51
N ARG A 222 55.44 -9.99 48.28
CA ARG A 222 55.64 -11.32 48.87
C ARG A 222 54.43 -12.26 48.69
N LEU A 223 53.71 -12.12 47.58
CA LEU A 223 52.54 -12.93 47.25
C LEU A 223 52.95 -14.29 46.68
N ARG A 224 52.10 -15.29 46.91
CA ARG A 224 52.22 -16.65 46.36
C ARG A 224 50.92 -17.04 45.72
N VAL A 225 50.92 -17.88 44.69
CA VAL A 225 49.68 -18.35 44.07
C VAL A 225 49.07 -19.44 44.96
N LEU A 226 48.07 -19.06 45.76
CA LEU A 226 47.31 -19.95 46.63
C LEU A 226 45.83 -19.76 46.33
N GLY A 227 45.09 -20.84 46.41
CA GLY A 227 43.68 -20.82 46.06
C GLY A 227 42.93 -21.96 46.71
N GLY A 228 41.62 -21.84 46.74
CA GLY A 228 40.76 -22.91 47.21
C GLY A 228 39.32 -22.73 46.82
N ILE A 229 38.56 -23.81 46.89
CA ILE A 229 37.13 -23.88 46.65
C ILE A 229 36.51 -24.69 47.77
N ALA A 230 35.43 -24.18 48.35
CA ALA A 230 34.69 -24.87 49.40
C ALA A 230 33.21 -24.87 49.06
N ALA A 231 32.60 -26.05 49.01
CA ALA A 231 31.17 -26.20 48.77
C ALA A 231 30.52 -26.96 49.92
N LEU A 232 29.32 -26.53 50.28
CA LEU A 232 28.54 -27.17 51.31
C LEU A 232 28.02 -28.52 50.82
N HIS A 233 28.34 -29.57 51.55
CA HIS A 233 27.91 -30.95 51.30
C HIS A 233 26.59 -31.25 52.02
N LYS A 234 26.57 -31.07 53.35
CA LYS A 234 25.42 -31.30 54.25
C LYS A 234 25.27 -30.15 55.23
N SER A 235 24.04 -29.84 55.64
CA SER A 235 23.77 -28.95 56.77
C SER A 235 22.51 -29.40 57.50
N SER A 236 22.52 -29.30 58.83
CA SER A 236 21.33 -29.55 59.66
C SER A 236 20.36 -28.35 59.70
N LYS A 237 20.72 -27.20 59.10
CA LYS A 237 19.86 -26.01 59.03
C LYS A 237 18.80 -26.15 57.94
N VAL A 238 17.53 -26.18 58.34
CA VAL A 238 16.36 -26.16 57.42
C VAL A 238 16.40 -24.86 56.59
N ASN A 239 16.19 -24.95 55.27
CA ASN A 239 16.18 -23.84 54.31
C ASN A 239 17.51 -23.09 54.03
N PHE A 240 18.66 -23.51 54.58
CA PHE A 240 19.96 -22.86 54.29
C PHE A 240 20.30 -22.83 52.79
N ARG A 241 19.82 -23.84 52.04
CA ARG A 241 20.17 -24.08 50.63
C ARG A 241 19.55 -23.12 49.62
N ARG A 242 18.31 -22.65 49.86
CA ARG A 242 17.65 -21.71 48.92
C ARG A 242 18.36 -20.35 48.88
N ASN A 243 19.14 -20.04 49.91
CA ASN A 243 19.77 -18.75 50.11
C ASN A 243 21.31 -18.81 50.13
N PHE A 244 21.92 -19.95 49.81
CA PHE A 244 23.38 -20.05 49.78
C PHE A 244 23.95 -19.11 48.71
N LYS A 245 24.91 -18.26 49.10
CA LYS A 245 25.60 -17.35 48.21
C LYS A 245 27.10 -17.55 48.42
N GLY A 246 27.79 -17.97 47.38
CA GLY A 246 29.24 -17.99 47.34
C GLY A 246 29.79 -16.60 47.61
N ILE A 247 30.91 -16.54 48.34
CA ILE A 247 31.63 -15.32 48.69
C ILE A 247 33.12 -15.58 48.50
N ILE A 248 33.89 -14.51 48.43
CA ILE A 248 35.34 -14.59 48.28
C ILE A 248 36.01 -14.69 49.66
N TYR A 249 37.07 -15.48 49.74
CA TYR A 249 37.92 -15.65 50.92
C TYR A 249 39.36 -15.26 50.60
N SER A 250 40.00 -14.66 51.60
CA SER A 250 41.46 -14.60 51.73
C SER A 250 41.81 -15.20 53.07
N PHE A 251 41.72 -16.53 53.15
CA PHE A 251 41.67 -17.34 54.38
C PHE A 251 40.41 -17.12 55.22
N LEU A 252 40.03 -15.87 55.47
CA LEU A 252 38.75 -15.44 56.06
C LEU A 252 37.84 -14.83 54.99
N SER A 253 36.54 -14.78 55.26
CA SER A 253 35.56 -14.22 54.31
C SER A 253 35.82 -12.74 54.05
N LEU A 254 35.70 -12.34 52.79
CA LEU A 254 35.69 -10.96 52.33
C LEU A 254 34.24 -10.52 52.07
N PRO A 255 33.95 -9.21 52.02
CA PRO A 255 32.58 -8.71 51.82
C PRO A 255 32.02 -9.03 50.41
N ASP A 256 32.87 -9.36 49.44
CA ASP A 256 32.47 -9.60 48.06
C ASP A 256 31.73 -10.94 47.90
N THR A 257 30.52 -10.89 47.36
CA THR A 257 29.67 -12.07 47.08
C THR A 257 29.77 -12.46 45.61
N THR A 258 30.05 -13.74 45.32
CA THR A 258 30.13 -14.29 43.95
C THR A 258 28.82 -14.89 43.46
N TYR A 259 27.91 -15.25 44.38
CA TYR A 259 26.64 -15.93 44.10
C TYR A 259 26.79 -17.29 43.40
N LEU A 260 27.99 -17.87 43.46
CA LEU A 260 28.27 -19.25 43.05
C LEU A 260 27.74 -20.24 44.12
N PRO A 261 27.49 -21.51 43.79
CA PRO A 261 27.11 -22.54 44.76
C PRO A 261 28.29 -23.01 45.66
N PHE A 262 29.41 -22.28 45.63
CA PHE A 262 30.62 -22.55 46.41
C PHE A 262 31.38 -21.25 46.70
N HIS A 263 32.19 -21.28 47.75
CA HIS A 263 33.11 -20.20 48.11
C HIS A 263 34.42 -20.31 47.34
N LEU A 264 35.04 -19.16 47.04
CA LEU A 264 36.33 -19.07 46.36
C LEU A 264 37.36 -18.45 47.30
N ASN A 265 38.50 -19.11 47.48
CA ASN A 265 39.64 -18.59 48.25
C ASN A 265 40.81 -18.25 47.34
N GLY A 266 41.54 -17.18 47.66
CA GLY A 266 42.73 -16.80 46.92
C GLY A 266 43.64 -15.87 47.72
N THR A 267 44.90 -15.83 47.33
CA THR A 267 45.86 -14.79 47.79
C THR A 267 45.68 -13.51 46.99
N TRP A 268 44.53 -12.87 47.18
CA TRP A 268 44.16 -11.67 46.45
C TRP A 268 45.04 -10.47 46.82
N ALA A 269 45.36 -9.63 45.84
CA ALA A 269 45.95 -8.32 46.03
C ALA A 269 44.85 -7.34 46.50
N GLN A 270 44.85 -7.00 47.78
CA GLN A 270 43.83 -6.14 48.42
C GLN A 270 44.32 -4.69 48.61
N GLY A 271 43.38 -3.73 48.57
CA GLY A 271 43.59 -2.36 49.04
C GLY A 271 43.56 -2.25 50.57
N SER A 272 43.90 -1.08 51.10
CA SER A 272 43.93 -0.82 52.56
C SER A 272 42.57 -0.94 53.25
N ASP A 273 41.48 -0.71 52.52
CA ASP A 273 40.09 -0.84 52.97
C ASP A 273 39.52 -2.25 52.81
N ARG A 274 40.28 -3.19 52.21
CA ARG A 274 39.90 -4.59 51.93
C ARG A 274 38.56 -4.74 51.19
N GLY A 275 38.05 -3.67 50.60
CA GLY A 275 36.80 -3.65 49.85
C GLY A 275 37.06 -3.76 48.36
N ARG A 276 36.21 -4.50 47.64
CA ARG A 276 36.07 -4.49 46.18
C ARG A 276 37.23 -5.16 45.42
N LEU A 277 37.39 -6.47 45.56
CA LEU A 277 38.26 -7.26 44.68
C LEU A 277 37.72 -7.37 43.25
N LEU A 278 36.40 -7.25 43.08
CA LEU A 278 35.68 -7.40 41.82
C LEU A 278 35.36 -6.06 41.14
N ILE A 279 36.29 -5.10 41.11
CA ILE A 279 36.06 -3.77 40.49
C ILE A 279 36.00 -3.91 38.95
N GLU A 280 34.90 -3.43 38.37
CA GLU A 280 34.62 -3.53 36.93
C GLU A 280 35.00 -2.28 36.12
N LYS A 281 35.33 -1.14 36.77
CA LYS A 281 35.66 0.12 36.11
C LYS A 281 37.15 0.43 36.18
N ASP A 282 37.82 0.34 35.04
CA ASP A 282 39.23 0.72 34.82
C ASP A 282 39.50 2.24 34.99
N ASN A 283 38.45 3.06 35.18
CA ASN A 283 38.56 4.53 35.19
C ASN A 283 38.90 5.14 36.56
N SER A 284 39.23 4.33 37.57
CA SER A 284 39.74 4.86 38.85
C SER A 284 41.24 5.15 38.71
N PRO A 285 41.68 6.41 38.86
CA PRO A 285 43.10 6.76 38.76
C PRO A 285 43.99 6.09 39.83
N ASP A 286 43.39 5.48 40.86
CA ASP A 286 44.07 4.78 41.96
C ASP A 286 44.17 3.25 41.83
N LEU A 287 43.65 2.65 40.75
CA LEU A 287 43.74 1.19 40.56
C LEU A 287 45.05 0.81 39.86
N ASP A 288 46.03 0.34 40.64
CA ASP A 288 47.27 -0.23 40.11
C ASP A 288 46.94 -1.45 39.20
N HIS A 289 47.05 -1.30 37.88
CA HIS A 289 46.78 -2.36 36.89
C HIS A 289 47.48 -3.69 37.23
N GLN A 290 48.60 -3.66 37.94
CA GLN A 290 49.33 -4.85 38.37
C GLN A 290 48.55 -5.68 39.42
N LYS A 291 47.78 -5.03 40.30
CA LYS A 291 46.86 -5.69 41.26
C LYS A 291 45.79 -6.50 40.52
N LEU A 292 45.18 -5.86 39.52
CA LEU A 292 44.10 -6.46 38.75
C LEU A 292 44.60 -7.69 38.00
N ASN A 293 45.77 -7.58 37.34
CA ASN A 293 46.38 -8.69 36.62
C ASN A 293 46.67 -9.89 37.54
N TRP A 294 47.15 -9.65 38.77
CA TRP A 294 47.37 -10.71 39.77
C TRP A 294 46.07 -11.41 40.16
N ASN A 295 45.02 -10.64 40.49
CA ASN A 295 43.73 -11.22 40.87
C ASN A 295 43.09 -11.99 39.71
N ARG A 296 43.18 -11.48 38.47
CA ARG A 296 42.72 -12.19 37.28
C ARG A 296 43.47 -13.49 37.05
N HIS A 297 44.78 -13.52 37.27
CA HIS A 297 45.57 -14.75 37.16
C HIS A 297 45.07 -15.82 38.14
N ILE A 298 44.89 -15.47 39.42
CA ILE A 298 44.34 -16.41 40.42
C ILE A 298 42.96 -16.89 39.97
N MET A 299 42.07 -15.96 39.61
CA MET A 299 40.68 -16.27 39.32
C MET A 299 40.47 -17.06 38.03
N LEU A 300 41.20 -16.76 36.96
CA LEU A 300 40.92 -17.29 35.61
C LEU A 300 41.88 -18.41 35.17
N GLU A 301 43.07 -18.49 35.76
CA GLU A 301 44.10 -19.47 35.35
C GLU A 301 44.37 -20.53 36.42
N PHE A 302 44.16 -20.21 37.71
CA PHE A 302 44.41 -21.14 38.80
C PHE A 302 43.15 -21.78 39.39
N LEU A 303 42.16 -20.98 39.81
CA LEU A 303 40.93 -21.49 40.42
C LEU A 303 40.15 -22.48 39.53
N PRO A 304 40.10 -22.36 38.18
CA PRO A 304 39.44 -23.36 37.34
C PRO A 304 40.07 -24.76 37.43
N LYS A 305 41.39 -24.83 37.62
CA LYS A 305 42.10 -26.10 37.84
C LYS A 305 41.76 -26.71 39.20
N ILE A 306 41.62 -25.87 40.24
CA ILE A 306 41.15 -26.30 41.56
C ILE A 306 39.70 -26.79 41.46
N TYR A 307 38.84 -26.09 40.72
CA TYR A 307 37.45 -26.50 40.50
C TYR A 307 37.36 -27.90 39.89
N CYS A 308 38.19 -28.18 38.88
CA CYS A 308 38.23 -29.51 38.28
C CYS A 308 38.56 -30.62 39.30
N LYS A 309 39.50 -30.38 40.22
CA LYS A 309 39.80 -31.37 41.28
C LYS A 309 38.69 -31.45 42.34
N PHE A 310 38.12 -30.31 42.70
CA PHE A 310 36.96 -30.22 43.59
C PHE A 310 35.78 -31.05 43.05
N ILE A 311 35.39 -30.85 41.79
CA ILE A 311 34.20 -31.49 41.23
C ILE A 311 34.38 -33.00 41.05
N LYS A 312 35.60 -33.47 40.76
CA LYS A 312 35.94 -34.92 40.81
C LYS A 312 35.72 -35.47 42.21
N LYS A 313 36.23 -34.79 43.24
CA LYS A 313 36.06 -35.27 44.62
C LYS A 313 34.60 -35.28 45.04
N ALA A 314 33.85 -34.25 44.66
CA ALA A 314 32.41 -34.18 44.91
C ALA A 314 31.67 -35.33 44.21
N ARG A 315 32.07 -35.70 42.99
CA ARG A 315 31.47 -36.83 42.25
C ARG A 315 31.79 -38.17 42.92
N GLU A 316 33.05 -38.43 43.27
CA GLU A 316 33.45 -39.64 44.00
C GLU A 316 32.71 -39.82 45.32
N LEU A 317 32.40 -38.72 46.01
CA LEU A 317 31.61 -38.74 47.23
C LEU A 317 30.14 -39.03 46.95
N HIS A 318 29.58 -38.37 45.94
CA HIS A 318 28.20 -38.60 45.52
C HIS A 318 27.94 -40.06 45.14
N GLU A 319 28.82 -40.65 44.33
CA GLU A 319 28.71 -42.03 43.87
C GLU A 319 28.84 -43.03 45.04
N ARG A 320 29.76 -42.79 45.97
CA ARG A 320 29.92 -43.63 47.17
C ARG A 320 28.67 -43.62 48.04
N GLU A 321 28.14 -42.43 48.35
CA GLU A 321 26.95 -42.29 49.19
C GLU A 321 25.70 -42.89 48.52
N LYS A 322 25.59 -42.76 47.18
CA LYS A 322 24.53 -43.41 46.39
C LYS A 322 24.63 -44.94 46.47
N ASN A 323 25.84 -45.51 46.41
CA ASN A 323 26.06 -46.96 46.51
C ASN A 323 25.82 -47.50 47.93
N GLU A 324 26.09 -46.69 48.95
CA GLU A 324 25.88 -47.03 50.37
C GLU A 324 24.41 -46.88 50.81
N GLY A 325 23.50 -46.47 49.93
CA GLY A 325 22.07 -46.29 50.24
C GLY A 325 21.80 -45.16 51.23
N THR A 326 22.80 -44.31 51.50
CA THR A 326 22.68 -43.13 52.35
C THR A 326 22.51 -41.91 51.45
N GLU A 327 21.26 -41.55 51.12
CA GLU A 327 21.02 -40.27 50.44
C GLU A 327 21.49 -39.13 51.34
N SER A 328 22.63 -38.54 50.99
CA SER A 328 23.33 -37.69 51.96
C SER A 328 23.93 -36.43 51.34
N ILE A 329 24.09 -36.33 50.02
CA ILE A 329 24.10 -35.02 49.36
C ILE A 329 22.65 -34.59 49.22
N ASP A 330 22.24 -33.58 49.98
CA ASP A 330 20.86 -33.10 49.81
C ASP A 330 20.78 -32.35 48.45
N PHE A 331 20.09 -32.97 47.50
CA PHE A 331 19.80 -32.42 46.18
C PHE A 331 18.38 -31.88 46.26
N LYS A 332 18.05 -30.83 45.51
CA LYS A 332 16.62 -30.54 45.29
C LYS A 332 15.98 -31.73 44.57
N GLU A 333 14.68 -31.92 44.74
CA GLU A 333 13.93 -32.92 43.95
C GLU A 333 14.26 -32.76 42.46
N ASN A 334 14.73 -33.85 41.84
CA ASN A 334 15.16 -33.91 40.44
C ASN A 334 16.42 -33.09 40.06
N GLU A 335 17.18 -32.57 41.02
CA GLU A 335 18.44 -31.86 40.76
C GLU A 335 19.58 -32.82 40.40
N LYS A 336 20.23 -32.49 39.28
CA LYS A 336 21.33 -33.23 38.70
C LYS A 336 22.68 -32.80 39.29
N PHE A 337 23.70 -33.67 39.21
CA PHE A 337 24.98 -33.47 39.92
C PHE A 337 25.68 -32.17 39.53
N PHE A 338 25.86 -31.92 38.24
CA PHE A 338 26.51 -30.72 37.74
C PHE A 338 25.68 -29.46 37.90
N SER A 339 24.34 -29.58 37.79
CA SER A 339 23.43 -28.47 38.09
C SER A 339 23.68 -27.89 39.49
N LYS A 340 23.92 -28.74 40.49
CA LYS A 340 24.17 -28.31 41.87
C LYS A 340 25.44 -27.46 42.01
N PHE A 341 26.51 -27.84 41.32
CA PHE A 341 27.81 -27.18 41.41
C PHE A 341 28.10 -26.27 40.21
N TRP A 342 27.06 -25.81 39.50
CA TRP A 342 27.19 -25.03 38.27
C TRP A 342 28.13 -23.83 38.45
N PRO A 343 29.17 -23.64 37.62
CA PRO A 343 30.21 -22.65 37.86
C PRO A 343 29.81 -21.23 37.42
N PHE A 344 28.50 -20.94 37.37
CA PHE A 344 27.96 -19.61 37.08
C PHE A 344 26.93 -19.19 38.14
N PRO A 345 26.74 -17.88 38.35
CA PRO A 345 25.72 -17.37 39.26
C PRO A 345 24.31 -17.84 38.88
N LEU A 346 23.53 -18.28 39.87
CA LEU A 346 22.16 -18.73 39.67
C LEU A 346 21.15 -17.57 39.65
N THR A 347 21.57 -16.34 40.00
CA THR A 347 20.71 -15.16 40.04
C THR A 347 21.32 -14.00 39.26
N GLU A 348 20.46 -13.20 38.62
CA GLU A 348 20.91 -12.04 37.81
C GLU A 348 21.48 -10.88 38.66
N GLN A 349 21.42 -10.98 40.00
CA GLN A 349 21.85 -9.95 40.96
C GLN A 349 23.37 -9.75 41.02
N SER A 350 24.15 -10.72 40.55
CA SER A 350 25.61 -10.62 40.49
C SER A 350 26.12 -11.11 39.15
N ASN A 351 26.24 -10.17 38.22
CA ASN A 351 26.92 -10.39 36.96
C ASN A 351 28.33 -9.81 37.02
N SER A 352 29.10 -10.09 38.09
CA SER A 352 30.50 -9.67 38.09
C SER A 352 31.18 -10.31 36.88
N LYS A 353 31.69 -9.49 35.96
CA LYS A 353 32.33 -9.94 34.72
C LYS A 353 33.33 -11.07 34.97
N TYR A 354 34.14 -10.94 36.01
CA TYR A 354 35.18 -11.92 36.36
C TYR A 354 34.62 -13.27 36.81
N VAL A 355 33.45 -13.30 37.46
CA VAL A 355 32.78 -14.53 37.89
C VAL A 355 32.24 -15.29 36.67
N VAL A 356 31.69 -14.58 35.69
CA VAL A 356 31.24 -15.18 34.43
C VAL A 356 32.42 -15.70 33.61
N GLU A 357 33.52 -14.94 33.53
CA GLU A 357 34.79 -15.38 32.92
C GLU A 357 35.34 -16.64 33.58
N PHE A 358 35.33 -16.70 34.91
CA PHE A 358 35.72 -17.89 35.67
C PHE A 358 34.87 -19.11 35.28
N GLY A 359 33.54 -18.95 35.19
CA GLY A 359 32.64 -20.03 34.79
C GLY A 359 32.97 -20.58 33.41
N PHE A 360 33.23 -19.72 32.43
CA PHE A 360 33.63 -20.14 31.09
C PHE A 360 34.99 -20.83 31.05
N LYS A 361 35.96 -20.36 31.84
CA LYS A 361 37.27 -21.02 32.00
C LYS A 361 37.14 -22.40 32.64
N VAL A 362 36.22 -22.56 33.59
CA VAL A 362 35.89 -23.87 34.16
C VAL A 362 35.33 -24.81 33.10
N LEU A 363 34.35 -24.37 32.30
CA LEU A 363 33.80 -25.17 31.20
C LEU A 363 34.88 -25.60 30.20
N GLU A 364 35.76 -24.67 29.82
CA GLU A 364 36.89 -24.94 28.93
C GLU A 364 37.80 -26.06 29.49
N HIS A 365 38.15 -25.99 30.78
CA HIS A 365 39.00 -27.01 31.42
C HIS A 365 38.29 -28.36 31.56
N MET A 366 36.99 -28.36 31.89
CA MET A 366 36.22 -29.59 32.06
C MET A 366 36.05 -30.33 30.74
N ILE A 367 35.72 -29.63 29.66
CA ILE A 367 35.47 -30.25 28.35
C ILE A 367 36.78 -30.76 27.72
N LYS A 368 37.88 -30.01 27.89
CA LYS A 368 39.20 -30.43 27.37
C LYS A 368 39.80 -31.62 28.13
N ASN A 369 39.33 -31.92 29.33
CA ASN A 369 39.87 -32.97 30.17
C ASN A 369 39.03 -34.26 30.08
N GLU A 370 39.65 -35.32 29.57
CA GLU A 370 39.04 -36.65 29.36
C GLU A 370 38.54 -37.32 30.63
N ASP A 371 39.08 -36.96 31.79
CA ASP A 371 38.70 -37.57 33.05
C ASP A 371 37.26 -37.22 33.50
N PHE A 372 36.59 -36.26 32.86
CA PHE A 372 35.23 -35.84 33.25
C PHE A 372 34.13 -36.51 32.44
N PHE A 373 34.39 -36.73 31.15
CA PHE A 373 33.45 -37.18 30.13
C PHE A 373 34.22 -37.91 29.04
N ASP A 374 33.67 -39.03 28.59
CA ASP A 374 34.26 -39.83 27.51
C ASP A 374 33.86 -39.29 26.12
N GLY A 375 34.62 -39.69 25.10
CA GLY A 375 34.30 -39.40 23.69
C GLY A 375 34.89 -38.12 23.13
N SER A 376 34.34 -37.66 22.01
CA SER A 376 34.75 -36.44 21.30
C SER A 376 34.37 -35.18 22.10
N ILE A 377 34.91 -34.00 21.76
CA ILE A 377 34.53 -32.74 22.41
C ILE A 377 33.01 -32.50 22.36
N GLU A 378 32.35 -32.91 21.27
CA GLU A 378 30.90 -32.78 21.10
C GLU A 378 30.13 -33.69 22.07
N ASP A 379 30.58 -34.94 22.22
CA ASP A 379 29.99 -35.90 23.18
C ASP A 379 30.10 -35.36 24.61
N ARG A 380 31.26 -34.82 24.97
CA ARG A 380 31.52 -34.24 26.31
C ARG A 380 30.64 -33.03 26.59
N VAL A 381 30.44 -32.16 25.59
CA VAL A 381 29.50 -31.03 25.70
C VAL A 381 28.07 -31.55 25.89
N ASN A 382 27.64 -32.52 25.10
CA ASN A 382 26.29 -33.08 25.23
C ASN A 382 26.06 -33.68 26.62
N SER A 383 27.00 -34.50 27.12
CA SER A 383 26.91 -35.09 28.47
C SER A 383 26.86 -34.05 29.58
N LEU A 384 27.61 -32.94 29.46
CA LEU A 384 27.54 -31.85 30.43
C LEU A 384 26.17 -31.18 30.42
N PHE A 385 25.66 -30.81 29.24
CA PHE A 385 24.42 -30.04 29.10
C PHE A 385 23.16 -30.89 29.33
N GLU A 386 23.22 -32.20 29.14
CA GLU A 386 22.18 -33.14 29.58
C GLU A 386 21.98 -33.09 31.10
N ASP A 387 23.03 -32.80 31.87
CA ASP A 387 23.00 -32.73 33.33
C ASP A 387 22.54 -31.36 33.88
N LEU A 388 22.06 -30.46 33.02
CA LEU A 388 21.63 -29.09 33.37
C LEU A 388 20.13 -28.87 33.17
N PHE A 389 19.55 -27.99 33.98
CA PHE A 389 18.18 -27.51 33.76
C PHE A 389 18.11 -26.50 32.62
N HIS A 390 16.98 -26.49 31.91
CA HIS A 390 16.74 -25.57 30.79
C HIS A 390 16.97 -24.09 31.16
N ASP A 391 16.59 -23.69 32.39
CA ASP A 391 16.77 -22.32 32.88
C ASP A 391 18.24 -21.95 33.09
N GLN A 392 19.10 -22.91 33.47
CA GLN A 392 20.54 -22.71 33.59
C GLN A 392 21.18 -22.51 32.21
N ILE A 393 20.75 -23.28 31.22
CA ILE A 393 21.21 -23.15 29.83
C ILE A 393 20.79 -21.80 29.24
N GLN A 394 19.55 -21.35 29.48
CA GLN A 394 19.10 -20.01 29.09
C GLN A 394 19.86 -18.90 29.83
N GLY A 395 20.13 -19.10 31.13
CA GLY A 395 20.98 -18.22 31.92
C GLY A 395 22.38 -18.08 31.32
N LEU A 396 22.98 -19.19 30.89
CA LEU A 396 24.28 -19.21 30.21
C LEU A 396 24.26 -18.38 28.92
N HIS A 397 23.22 -18.52 28.10
CA HIS A 397 23.05 -17.69 26.90
C HIS A 397 22.99 -16.19 27.25
N LYS A 398 22.20 -15.79 28.26
CA LYS A 398 22.12 -14.40 28.72
C LYS A 398 23.47 -13.86 29.21
N MET A 399 24.22 -14.66 29.98
CA MET A 399 25.55 -14.29 30.49
C MET A 399 26.58 -14.16 29.37
N LEU A 400 26.54 -15.07 28.38
CA LEU A 400 27.37 -14.98 27.19
C LEU A 400 27.14 -13.65 26.45
N ARG A 401 25.88 -13.28 26.22
CA ARG A 401 25.53 -12.01 25.54
C ARG A 401 26.14 -10.79 26.24
N LYS A 402 26.09 -10.75 27.59
CA LYS A 402 26.65 -9.64 28.39
C LYS A 402 28.18 -9.57 28.35
N THR A 403 28.85 -10.68 28.12
CA THR A 403 30.32 -10.80 28.27
C THR A 403 31.06 -11.08 26.95
N TRP A 404 30.34 -11.22 25.83
CA TRP A 404 30.91 -11.63 24.55
C TRP A 404 32.16 -10.85 24.14
N ASP A 405 32.08 -9.51 24.13
CA ASP A 405 33.16 -8.62 23.66
C ASP A 405 34.45 -8.73 24.51
N LEU A 406 34.38 -9.37 25.67
CA LEU A 406 35.46 -9.46 26.64
C LEU A 406 36.13 -10.84 26.65
N ILE A 407 35.38 -11.89 26.32
CA ILE A 407 35.82 -13.29 26.42
C ILE A 407 36.11 -13.90 25.05
N ALA A 408 35.59 -13.31 23.97
CA ALA A 408 35.67 -13.83 22.61
C ALA A 408 37.09 -13.85 22.03
N ASN A 409 37.89 -14.84 22.40
CA ASN A 409 39.10 -15.26 21.70
C ASN A 409 38.82 -16.47 20.78
N GLN A 410 39.72 -16.76 19.84
CA GLN A 410 39.52 -17.82 18.83
C GLN A 410 39.23 -19.21 19.44
N ASN A 411 40.01 -19.63 20.44
CA ASN A 411 39.82 -20.94 21.09
C ASN A 411 38.48 -21.04 21.81
N PHE A 412 38.02 -19.94 22.41
CA PHE A 412 36.74 -19.87 23.11
C PHE A 412 35.55 -19.88 22.13
N LYS A 413 35.67 -19.17 20.99
CA LYS A 413 34.65 -19.15 19.93
C LYS A 413 34.35 -20.57 19.41
N SER A 414 35.39 -21.36 19.13
CA SER A 414 35.23 -22.75 18.68
C SER A 414 34.46 -23.62 19.68
N LEU A 415 34.70 -23.42 20.98
CA LEU A 415 34.01 -24.16 22.04
C LEU A 415 32.54 -23.71 22.20
N VAL A 416 32.29 -22.40 22.24
CA VAL A 416 30.93 -21.85 22.36
C VAL A 416 30.07 -22.24 21.16
N ARG A 417 30.66 -22.41 19.98
CA ARG A 417 29.96 -22.90 18.78
C ARG A 417 29.27 -24.26 19.02
N LEU A 418 29.81 -25.08 19.91
CA LEU A 418 29.27 -26.40 20.25
C LEU A 418 28.21 -26.37 21.37
N PHE A 419 28.07 -25.27 22.11
CA PHE A 419 27.15 -25.21 23.25
C PHE A 419 25.68 -25.16 22.80
N PRO A 420 24.81 -26.05 23.31
CA PRO A 420 23.39 -26.06 22.97
C PRO A 420 22.61 -24.98 23.73
N ILE A 421 22.96 -23.71 23.47
CA ILE A 421 22.39 -22.53 24.15
C ILE A 421 21.50 -21.69 23.23
N TRP A 422 21.46 -22.00 21.93
CA TRP A 422 20.74 -21.20 20.94
C TRP A 422 19.33 -21.74 20.72
N LYS A 423 18.33 -20.87 20.82
CA LYS A 423 16.95 -21.22 20.48
C LYS A 423 16.85 -21.54 19.00
N VAL A 424 16.10 -22.58 18.66
CA VAL A 424 15.77 -22.90 17.27
C VAL A 424 14.42 -22.29 16.92
N CYS A 425 14.27 -21.82 15.69
CA CYS A 425 12.95 -21.51 15.16
C CYS A 425 12.16 -22.82 15.00
N THR A 426 11.13 -23.03 15.81
CA THR A 426 10.20 -24.16 15.65
C THR A 426 9.19 -23.89 14.54
N ASN A 427 8.62 -24.96 13.98
CA ASN A 427 7.49 -24.84 13.08
C ASN A 427 6.31 -24.22 13.88
N PRO A 428 5.65 -23.17 13.39
CA PRO A 428 4.50 -22.58 14.08
C PRO A 428 3.38 -23.57 14.44
N LEU A 429 3.27 -24.66 13.68
CA LEU A 429 2.29 -25.73 13.90
C LEU A 429 2.71 -26.73 15.01
N ASP A 430 3.96 -26.67 15.45
CA ASP A 430 4.53 -27.57 16.46
C ASP A 430 4.39 -26.91 17.84
N VAL A 431 3.22 -27.13 18.46
CA VAL A 431 2.86 -26.59 19.78
C VAL A 431 3.58 -27.36 20.88
N ASN A 432 4.90 -27.35 20.86
CA ASN A 432 5.72 -27.86 21.96
C ASN A 432 5.93 -26.78 23.01
N THR A 433 5.67 -27.10 24.27
CA THR A 433 5.74 -26.16 25.40
C THR A 433 7.16 -25.72 25.76
N LYS A 434 8.20 -26.34 25.18
CA LYS A 434 9.61 -25.93 25.34
C LYS A 434 10.34 -25.91 23.99
N VAL A 435 10.78 -24.73 23.58
CA VAL A 435 11.59 -24.54 22.36
C VAL A 435 12.93 -25.28 22.55
N PRO A 436 13.32 -26.18 21.63
CA PRO A 436 14.59 -26.89 21.73
C PRO A 436 15.76 -25.90 21.61
N LEU A 437 16.80 -26.14 22.41
CA LEU A 437 18.08 -25.45 22.29
C LEU A 437 19.04 -26.31 21.50
N LYS A 438 19.80 -25.70 20.58
CA LYS A 438 20.77 -26.38 19.74
C LYS A 438 22.10 -25.63 19.70
N PRO A 439 23.20 -26.33 19.35
CA PRO A 439 24.49 -25.71 19.10
C PRO A 439 24.45 -24.72 17.93
N ALA A 440 25.34 -23.73 17.96
CA ALA A 440 25.54 -22.85 16.80
C ALA A 440 26.13 -23.60 15.59
N SER A 441 26.83 -24.71 15.83
CA SER A 441 27.48 -25.52 14.78
C SER A 441 26.51 -26.18 13.80
N CYS A 442 25.25 -26.42 14.18
CA CYS A 442 24.32 -27.22 13.37
C CYS A 442 23.25 -26.41 12.63
N GLY A 443 23.28 -25.08 12.74
CA GLY A 443 22.21 -24.22 12.26
C GLY A 443 22.64 -23.15 11.27
N TYR A 444 21.63 -22.54 10.65
CA TYR A 444 21.73 -21.29 9.88
C TYR A 444 21.06 -20.17 10.70
N PHE A 445 21.32 -18.91 10.37
CA PHE A 445 20.49 -17.82 10.88
C PHE A 445 20.12 -16.86 9.74
N LEU A 446 18.96 -16.23 9.85
CA LEU A 446 18.49 -15.28 8.84
C LEU A 446 19.21 -13.93 9.00
N GLU A 447 19.26 -13.11 7.95
CA GLU A 447 19.83 -11.76 8.03
C GLU A 447 18.99 -10.80 8.91
N SER A 448 17.66 -10.94 8.88
CA SER A 448 16.73 -10.14 9.68
C SER A 448 15.57 -10.98 10.21
N SER A 449 14.76 -10.41 11.10
CA SER A 449 13.61 -11.09 11.70
C SER A 449 12.45 -11.13 10.72
N ILE A 450 12.04 -12.33 10.33
CA ILE A 450 10.81 -12.58 9.59
C ILE A 450 10.11 -13.79 10.20
N ASN A 451 8.79 -13.84 10.07
CA ASN A 451 8.06 -15.07 10.36
C ASN A 451 8.59 -16.21 9.47
N ARG A 452 8.65 -17.43 10.00
CA ARG A 452 9.11 -18.60 9.24
C ARG A 452 7.92 -19.46 8.83
N TYR A 453 8.12 -20.25 7.78
CA TYR A 453 7.14 -21.17 7.26
C TYR A 453 7.80 -22.51 6.96
N GLN A 454 6.99 -23.50 6.57
CA GLN A 454 7.44 -24.83 6.20
C GLN A 454 8.56 -24.78 5.16
N ILE A 455 9.61 -25.55 5.42
CA ILE A 455 10.81 -25.65 4.58
C ILE A 455 10.88 -27.03 3.92
N LYS A 456 11.43 -27.08 2.70
CA LYS A 456 11.54 -28.31 1.88
C LYS A 456 12.48 -29.35 2.49
N THR A 457 13.53 -28.89 3.16
CA THR A 457 14.59 -29.72 3.76
C THR A 457 14.70 -29.45 5.25
N PRO A 458 15.05 -30.43 6.10
CA PRO A 458 15.14 -30.28 7.56
C PRO A 458 16.37 -29.47 8.00
N LYS A 459 16.51 -28.23 7.50
CA LYS A 459 17.56 -27.29 7.92
C LYS A 459 17.17 -26.67 9.26
N ILE A 460 18.09 -26.68 10.21
CA ILE A 460 17.93 -26.03 11.52
C ILE A 460 18.24 -24.55 11.33
N TYR A 461 17.34 -23.67 11.81
CA TYR A 461 17.63 -22.24 11.87
C TYR A 461 17.55 -21.77 13.31
N LEU A 462 18.61 -21.09 13.73
CA LEU A 462 18.72 -20.46 15.02
C LEU A 462 17.85 -19.20 15.03
N ASN A 463 17.24 -18.92 16.17
CA ASN A 463 16.34 -17.79 16.40
C ASN A 463 17.05 -16.71 17.23
N PRO A 464 17.86 -15.83 16.60
CA PRO A 464 18.50 -14.74 17.32
C PRO A 464 17.45 -13.76 17.87
N ILE A 465 17.59 -13.40 19.14
CA ILE A 465 16.65 -12.51 19.84
C ILE A 465 16.70 -11.09 19.26
N ASP A 466 17.90 -10.61 18.94
CA ASP A 466 18.15 -9.26 18.45
C ASP A 466 19.42 -9.19 17.59
N ASN A 467 19.84 -7.97 17.26
CA ASN A 467 21.04 -7.71 16.46
C ASN A 467 22.34 -8.14 17.17
N LEU A 468 22.37 -8.19 18.51
CA LEU A 468 23.54 -8.66 19.25
C LEU A 468 23.72 -10.17 19.02
N ASP A 469 22.64 -10.96 19.11
CA ASP A 469 22.70 -12.39 18.82
C ASP A 469 23.16 -12.66 17.39
N ARG A 470 22.69 -11.87 16.41
CA ARG A 470 23.15 -11.98 15.00
C ARG A 470 24.64 -11.67 14.86
N ARG A 471 25.14 -10.66 15.57
CA ARG A 471 26.57 -10.33 15.59
C ARG A 471 27.39 -11.49 16.16
N ILE A 472 26.96 -12.04 17.30
CA ILE A 472 27.62 -13.17 17.95
C ILE A 472 27.64 -14.40 17.03
N LEU A 473 26.51 -14.75 16.41
CA LEU A 473 26.42 -15.87 15.48
C LEU A 473 27.33 -15.69 14.26
N LYS A 474 27.43 -14.47 13.72
CA LYS A 474 28.36 -14.14 12.63
C LYS A 474 29.81 -14.32 13.07
N GLU A 475 30.15 -13.86 14.27
CA GLU A 475 31.49 -14.01 14.85
C GLU A 475 31.85 -15.45 15.24
N LEU A 476 30.85 -16.32 15.39
CA LEU A 476 30.97 -17.76 15.57
C LEU A 476 31.06 -18.51 14.23
N ASP A 477 31.14 -17.81 13.10
CA ASP A 477 31.16 -18.34 11.73
C ASP A 477 29.92 -19.17 11.37
N VAL A 478 28.76 -18.86 11.96
CA VAL A 478 27.51 -19.54 11.61
C VAL A 478 27.07 -19.06 10.21
N PRO A 479 26.69 -19.96 9.29
CA PRO A 479 26.25 -19.55 7.96
C PRO A 479 24.99 -18.67 8.02
N MET A 480 25.10 -17.44 7.53
CA MET A 480 23.97 -16.53 7.37
C MET A 480 23.22 -16.86 6.09
N ARG A 481 21.88 -16.85 6.14
CA ARG A 481 21.01 -17.03 4.99
C ARG A 481 20.24 -15.73 4.73
N THR A 482 20.27 -15.24 3.49
CA THR A 482 19.48 -14.06 3.10
C THR A 482 17.98 -14.42 3.13
N ILE A 483 17.11 -13.42 3.26
CA ILE A 483 15.66 -13.68 3.17
C ILE A 483 15.33 -14.21 1.76
N PHE A 484 16.02 -13.72 0.74
CA PHE A 484 15.83 -14.18 -0.65
C PHE A 484 16.08 -15.69 -0.79
N ASP A 485 17.25 -16.17 -0.37
CA ASP A 485 17.60 -17.59 -0.49
C ASP A 485 16.65 -18.45 0.36
N TYR A 486 16.31 -17.97 1.55
CA TYR A 486 15.35 -18.65 2.41
C TYR A 486 13.97 -18.78 1.74
N THR A 487 13.43 -17.69 1.17
CA THR A 487 12.10 -17.67 0.56
C THR A 487 12.01 -18.53 -0.69
N PHE A 488 13.02 -18.53 -1.56
CA PHE A 488 12.92 -19.18 -2.87
C PHE A 488 13.58 -20.57 -2.92
N GLU A 489 14.64 -20.80 -2.16
CA GLU A 489 15.33 -22.09 -2.13
C GLU A 489 14.76 -23.00 -1.05
N ASP A 490 14.54 -22.46 0.16
CA ASP A 490 14.25 -23.26 1.35
C ASP A 490 12.76 -23.40 1.66
N VAL A 491 11.94 -22.35 1.49
CA VAL A 491 10.50 -22.39 1.80
C VAL A 491 9.71 -23.19 0.77
N GLU A 492 8.80 -24.04 1.25
CA GLU A 492 7.83 -24.76 0.45
C GLU A 492 6.54 -23.92 0.29
N PHE A 493 6.27 -23.41 -0.91
CA PHE A 493 5.04 -22.67 -1.17
C PHE A 493 3.83 -23.62 -1.13
N PRO A 494 2.84 -23.38 -0.26
CA PRO A 494 1.73 -24.29 -0.08
C PRO A 494 0.74 -24.19 -1.25
N LYS A 495 -0.03 -25.26 -1.46
CA LYS A 495 -1.17 -25.26 -2.40
C LYS A 495 -2.40 -24.56 -1.81
N GLU A 496 -2.59 -24.71 -0.50
CA GLU A 496 -3.68 -24.11 0.29
C GLU A 496 -3.08 -23.39 1.49
N ILE A 497 -3.55 -22.17 1.74
CA ILE A 497 -2.90 -21.26 2.68
C ILE A 497 -3.49 -21.39 4.08
N ASP A 498 -2.60 -21.57 5.07
CA ASP A 498 -2.89 -21.47 6.50
C ASP A 498 -2.53 -20.07 7.07
N ASN A 499 -2.93 -19.82 8.32
CA ASN A 499 -2.70 -18.52 8.98
C ASN A 499 -1.22 -18.19 9.21
N HIS A 500 -0.36 -19.20 9.33
CA HIS A 500 1.08 -19.00 9.49
C HIS A 500 1.72 -18.55 8.18
N TYR A 501 1.31 -19.16 7.06
CA TYR A 501 1.74 -18.73 5.73
C TYR A 501 1.28 -17.31 5.42
N LEU A 502 0.06 -16.92 5.80
CA LEU A 502 -0.41 -15.53 5.63
C LEU A 502 0.51 -14.55 6.34
N THR A 503 0.86 -14.84 7.60
CA THR A 503 1.73 -13.98 8.40
C THR A 503 3.14 -13.90 7.81
N TYR A 504 3.69 -15.03 7.37
CA TYR A 504 4.94 -15.10 6.64
C TYR A 504 4.93 -14.26 5.35
N LEU A 505 3.93 -14.45 4.48
CA LEU A 505 3.85 -13.75 3.21
C LEU A 505 3.68 -12.24 3.41
N LYS A 506 2.91 -11.80 4.42
CA LYS A 506 2.82 -10.38 4.80
C LYS A 506 4.18 -9.77 5.15
N ASP A 507 5.03 -10.49 5.87
CA ASP A 507 6.39 -10.02 6.16
C ASP A 507 7.29 -9.96 4.92
N ILE A 508 7.18 -10.94 4.02
CA ILE A 508 7.90 -10.91 2.74
C ILE A 508 7.46 -9.73 1.88
N LEU A 509 6.16 -9.40 1.85
CA LEU A 509 5.64 -8.28 1.06
C LEU A 509 6.08 -6.90 1.57
N LYS A 510 6.55 -6.79 2.81
CA LYS A 510 7.19 -5.56 3.32
C LYS A 510 8.60 -5.36 2.75
N LYS A 511 9.20 -6.38 2.12
CA LYS A 511 10.57 -6.36 1.58
C LYS A 511 10.53 -6.18 0.06
N ASN A 512 10.53 -4.93 -0.40
CA ASN A 512 10.38 -4.57 -1.82
C ASN A 512 11.33 -5.32 -2.75
N ASP A 513 12.58 -5.54 -2.33
CA ASP A 513 13.62 -6.20 -3.13
C ASP A 513 13.29 -7.66 -3.48
N ILE A 514 12.36 -8.29 -2.76
CA ILE A 514 11.97 -9.69 -2.91
C ILE A 514 10.68 -9.84 -3.71
N VAL A 515 9.80 -8.83 -3.63
CA VAL A 515 8.44 -8.87 -4.21
C VAL A 515 8.47 -9.17 -5.71
N GLN A 516 9.45 -8.63 -6.45
CA GLN A 516 9.56 -8.81 -7.90
C GLN A 516 9.65 -10.29 -8.31
N ASN A 517 10.37 -11.10 -7.53
CA ASN A 517 10.60 -12.51 -7.81
C ASN A 517 9.39 -13.40 -7.47
N LEU A 518 8.35 -12.85 -6.84
CA LEU A 518 7.08 -13.54 -6.58
C LEU A 518 6.13 -13.52 -7.80
N LYS A 519 6.39 -12.70 -8.82
CA LYS A 519 5.52 -12.50 -10.00
C LYS A 519 5.00 -13.80 -10.61
N ASP A 520 5.89 -14.76 -10.85
CA ASP A 520 5.57 -16.03 -11.52
C ASP A 520 5.25 -17.18 -10.56
N LYS A 521 5.32 -16.95 -9.25
CA LYS A 521 5.13 -17.98 -8.23
C LYS A 521 3.65 -18.13 -7.89
N ARG A 522 3.21 -19.37 -7.73
CA ARG A 522 1.88 -19.71 -7.21
C ARG A 522 1.90 -19.66 -5.69
N CYS A 523 1.78 -18.45 -5.16
CA CYS A 523 1.98 -18.19 -3.72
C CYS A 523 0.92 -17.26 -3.12
N PHE A 524 -0.02 -16.74 -3.92
CA PHE A 524 -1.03 -15.77 -3.47
C PHE A 524 -2.42 -16.43 -3.33
N PRO A 525 -3.12 -16.25 -2.20
CA PRO A 525 -4.43 -16.87 -1.99
C PRO A 525 -5.53 -16.15 -2.79
N ASN A 526 -6.44 -16.93 -3.38
CA ASN A 526 -7.72 -16.38 -3.79
C ASN A 526 -8.67 -16.20 -2.60
N SER A 527 -9.72 -15.40 -2.78
CA SER A 527 -10.64 -14.98 -1.72
C SER A 527 -11.59 -16.05 -1.19
N VAL A 528 -11.73 -17.21 -1.84
CA VAL A 528 -12.79 -18.19 -1.53
C VAL A 528 -12.27 -19.42 -0.85
N ASN A 529 -11.38 -20.14 -1.52
CA ASN A 529 -10.86 -21.43 -1.05
C ASN A 529 -9.40 -21.34 -0.61
N LYS A 530 -8.83 -20.13 -0.57
CA LYS A 530 -7.43 -19.87 -0.17
C LYS A 530 -6.39 -20.67 -0.98
N LYS A 531 -6.75 -21.20 -2.15
CA LYS A 531 -5.81 -21.87 -3.06
C LYS A 531 -4.86 -20.85 -3.67
N THR A 532 -3.61 -21.25 -3.84
CA THR A 532 -2.57 -20.38 -4.38
C THR A 532 -2.67 -20.22 -5.90
N LYS A 533 -2.61 -18.96 -6.35
CA LYS A 533 -2.53 -18.55 -7.75
C LYS A 533 -1.32 -17.66 -7.99
N LYS A 534 -0.99 -17.44 -9.27
CA LYS A 534 -0.05 -16.38 -9.66
C LYS A 534 -0.75 -15.04 -9.45
N ILE A 535 0.03 -14.01 -9.13
CA ILE A 535 -0.54 -12.69 -8.88
C ILE A 535 -1.22 -12.09 -10.12
N ALA A 536 -0.70 -12.38 -11.32
CA ALA A 536 -1.26 -11.93 -12.59
C ALA A 536 -2.64 -12.53 -12.91
N ASP A 537 -3.02 -13.63 -12.25
CA ASP A 537 -4.32 -14.28 -12.43
C ASP A 537 -5.39 -13.70 -11.49
N LEU A 538 -5.01 -12.74 -10.62
CA LEU A 538 -5.87 -12.19 -9.59
C LEU A 538 -6.28 -10.74 -9.87
N TYR A 539 -7.51 -10.41 -9.53
CA TYR A 539 -8.14 -9.10 -9.67
C TYR A 539 -8.46 -8.50 -8.29
N ASN A 540 -8.49 -7.18 -8.21
CA ASN A 540 -8.94 -6.47 -7.03
C ASN A 540 -10.48 -6.53 -6.91
N TYR A 541 -10.96 -7.19 -5.86
CA TYR A 541 -12.40 -7.31 -5.57
C TYR A 541 -13.07 -5.95 -5.29
N ASN A 542 -12.32 -4.98 -4.77
CA ASN A 542 -12.85 -3.65 -4.44
C ASN A 542 -13.07 -2.79 -5.70
N ASN A 543 -12.54 -3.20 -6.86
CA ASN A 543 -12.83 -2.54 -8.11
C ASN A 543 -14.22 -2.97 -8.63
N LEU A 544 -15.12 -1.99 -8.78
CA LEU A 544 -16.51 -2.22 -9.18
C LEU A 544 -16.65 -2.98 -10.50
N VAL A 545 -15.79 -2.71 -11.50
CA VAL A 545 -15.86 -3.37 -12.80
C VAL A 545 -15.41 -4.82 -12.68
N PHE A 546 -14.30 -5.11 -12.00
CA PHE A 546 -13.85 -6.49 -11.80
C PHE A 546 -14.90 -7.31 -11.04
N ARG A 547 -15.50 -6.72 -10.00
CA ARG A 547 -16.58 -7.38 -9.26
C ARG A 547 -17.81 -7.64 -10.12
N ALA A 548 -18.21 -6.69 -10.97
CA ALA A 548 -19.36 -6.88 -11.87
C ALA A 548 -19.07 -7.94 -12.93
N VAL A 549 -17.91 -7.88 -13.59
CA VAL A 549 -17.58 -8.77 -14.71
C VAL A 549 -17.24 -10.18 -14.24
N PHE A 550 -16.39 -10.32 -13.22
CA PHE A 550 -15.86 -11.59 -12.74
C PHE A 550 -16.53 -12.09 -11.45
N GLY A 551 -17.53 -11.41 -10.91
CA GLY A 551 -18.16 -11.75 -9.61
C GLY A 551 -18.71 -13.18 -9.51
N GLY A 552 -19.06 -13.80 -10.64
CA GLY A 552 -19.45 -15.21 -10.70
C GLY A 552 -18.28 -16.20 -10.55
N ASP A 553 -17.06 -15.81 -10.91
CA ASP A 553 -15.84 -16.62 -10.72
C ASP A 553 -15.04 -16.08 -9.53
N SER A 554 -15.44 -16.53 -8.36
CA SER A 554 -14.87 -16.07 -7.10
C SER A 554 -13.40 -16.53 -6.90
N ASN A 555 -12.88 -17.44 -7.73
CA ASN A 555 -11.49 -17.88 -7.67
C ASN A 555 -10.48 -16.89 -8.28
N VAL A 556 -10.93 -15.81 -8.92
CA VAL A 556 -10.04 -14.83 -9.57
C VAL A 556 -9.77 -13.60 -8.72
N PHE A 557 -10.30 -13.51 -7.50
CA PHE A 557 -10.06 -12.36 -6.62
C PHE A 557 -9.00 -12.65 -5.57
N LEU A 558 -8.14 -11.66 -5.29
CA LEU A 558 -7.16 -11.74 -4.21
C LEU A 558 -7.84 -11.77 -2.83
N HIS A 559 -7.31 -12.55 -1.90
CA HIS A 559 -7.80 -12.59 -0.52
C HIS A 559 -7.68 -11.23 0.19
N SER A 560 -8.69 -10.86 0.99
CA SER A 560 -8.82 -9.53 1.61
C SER A 560 -7.67 -9.13 2.54
N ASP A 561 -7.00 -10.11 3.14
CA ASP A 561 -5.83 -9.93 4.00
C ASP A 561 -4.65 -9.18 3.35
N PHE A 562 -4.63 -9.05 2.03
CA PHE A 562 -3.56 -8.41 1.28
C PHE A 562 -3.91 -7.01 0.74
N SER A 563 -5.03 -6.43 1.20
CA SER A 563 -5.50 -5.10 0.77
C SER A 563 -4.46 -3.99 1.01
N ASP A 564 -3.69 -4.08 2.09
CA ASP A 564 -2.64 -3.08 2.42
C ASP A 564 -1.43 -3.13 1.47
N TYR A 565 -1.30 -4.20 0.68
CA TYR A 565 -0.14 -4.44 -0.19
C TYR A 565 -0.45 -4.25 -1.67
N ILE A 566 -1.65 -3.79 -2.03
CA ILE A 566 -2.11 -3.61 -3.41
C ILE A 566 -1.12 -2.82 -4.26
N GLY A 567 -0.52 -1.75 -3.72
CA GLY A 567 0.46 -0.92 -4.44
C GLY A 567 1.70 -1.72 -4.87
N SER A 568 2.26 -2.51 -3.96
CA SER A 568 3.43 -3.38 -4.25
C SER A 568 3.06 -4.52 -5.19
N LEU A 569 1.88 -5.12 -5.01
CA LEU A 569 1.40 -6.22 -5.85
C LEU A 569 1.10 -5.77 -7.29
N SER A 570 0.63 -4.53 -7.47
CA SER A 570 0.36 -3.97 -8.81
C SER A 570 1.62 -3.91 -9.67
N ARG A 571 2.79 -3.64 -9.07
CA ARG A 571 4.09 -3.61 -9.78
C ARG A 571 4.51 -4.96 -10.36
N ILE A 572 4.00 -6.06 -9.80
CA ILE A 572 4.29 -7.42 -10.24
C ILE A 572 3.16 -8.05 -11.05
N GLY A 573 2.18 -7.25 -11.48
CA GLY A 573 1.11 -7.68 -12.40
C GLY A 573 -0.23 -7.98 -11.75
N PHE A 574 -0.45 -7.64 -10.48
CA PHE A 574 -1.79 -7.66 -9.89
C PHE A 574 -2.72 -6.68 -10.60
N LYS A 575 -3.92 -7.12 -10.97
CA LYS A 575 -4.89 -6.30 -11.68
C LYS A 575 -5.70 -5.47 -10.69
N ASN A 576 -5.15 -4.31 -10.33
CA ASN A 576 -5.78 -3.35 -9.41
C ASN A 576 -6.64 -2.30 -10.14
N GLU A 577 -6.05 -1.68 -11.15
CA GLU A 577 -6.68 -0.66 -11.99
C GLU A 577 -6.95 -1.21 -13.39
N ILE A 578 -7.77 -0.50 -14.15
CA ILE A 578 -8.20 -0.92 -15.48
C ILE A 578 -7.45 -0.05 -16.50
N ASP A 579 -6.47 -0.66 -17.16
CA ASP A 579 -5.84 -0.11 -18.35
C ASP A 579 -6.64 -0.49 -19.62
N PRO A 580 -6.27 0.02 -20.81
CA PRO A 580 -6.97 -0.31 -22.05
C PRO A 580 -7.02 -1.82 -22.38
N GLN A 581 -5.99 -2.58 -22.05
CA GLN A 581 -5.93 -4.02 -22.31
C GLN A 581 -6.85 -4.79 -21.35
N ILE A 582 -6.83 -4.43 -20.07
CA ILE A 582 -7.71 -5.00 -19.05
C ILE A 582 -9.17 -4.65 -19.36
N PHE A 583 -9.48 -3.43 -19.78
CA PHE A 583 -10.83 -3.05 -20.19
C PHE A 583 -11.33 -3.95 -21.33
N LYS A 584 -10.49 -4.17 -22.35
CA LYS A 584 -10.80 -5.06 -23.46
C LYS A 584 -11.06 -6.50 -22.99
N ILE A 585 -10.24 -7.02 -22.07
CA ILE A 585 -10.46 -8.35 -21.46
C ILE A 585 -11.82 -8.41 -20.75
N CYS A 586 -12.17 -7.36 -20.00
CA CYS A 586 -13.47 -7.28 -19.32
C CYS A 586 -14.64 -7.25 -20.31
N ALA A 587 -14.55 -6.48 -21.40
CA ALA A 587 -15.58 -6.41 -22.43
C ALA A 587 -15.73 -7.76 -23.17
N ILE A 588 -14.62 -8.41 -23.52
CA ILE A 588 -14.63 -9.77 -24.10
C ILE A 588 -15.30 -10.75 -23.13
N LYS A 589 -15.02 -10.65 -21.83
CA LYS A 589 -15.63 -11.56 -20.87
C LYS A 589 -17.15 -11.39 -20.78
N VAL A 590 -17.65 -10.17 -20.85
CA VAL A 590 -19.10 -9.90 -20.89
C VAL A 590 -19.72 -10.44 -22.18
N LYS A 591 -19.06 -10.29 -23.34
CA LYS A 591 -19.47 -10.94 -24.60
C LYS A 591 -19.57 -12.46 -24.46
N GLU A 592 -18.58 -13.11 -23.85
CA GLU A 592 -18.60 -14.55 -23.60
C GLU A 592 -19.79 -14.96 -22.72
N LEU A 593 -20.03 -14.22 -21.62
CA LEU A 593 -21.14 -14.49 -20.70
C LEU A 593 -22.51 -14.32 -21.34
N GLN A 594 -22.68 -13.38 -22.28
CA GLN A 594 -23.93 -13.23 -23.04
C GLN A 594 -24.18 -14.41 -23.99
N ARG A 595 -23.12 -15.07 -24.48
CA ARG A 595 -23.22 -16.22 -25.41
C ARG A 595 -23.35 -17.57 -24.69
N ASP A 596 -23.22 -17.58 -23.36
CA ASP A 596 -23.42 -18.76 -22.54
C ASP A 596 -24.87 -19.27 -22.70
N PRO A 597 -25.14 -20.59 -22.81
CA PRO A 597 -26.50 -21.12 -22.86
C PRO A 597 -27.43 -20.64 -21.74
N GLU A 598 -26.87 -20.37 -20.56
CA GLU A 598 -27.57 -19.78 -19.41
C GLU A 598 -26.85 -18.48 -18.98
N PRO A 599 -27.08 -17.36 -19.68
CA PRO A 599 -26.39 -16.11 -19.38
C PRO A 599 -26.78 -15.59 -17.98
N PRO A 600 -25.87 -14.93 -17.25
CA PRO A 600 -26.18 -14.36 -15.94
C PRO A 600 -27.39 -13.41 -16.00
N SER A 601 -28.30 -13.50 -15.02
CA SER A 601 -29.50 -12.64 -14.97
C SER A 601 -29.18 -11.14 -14.90
N ASP A 602 -27.97 -10.79 -14.45
CA ASP A 602 -27.45 -9.43 -14.33
C ASP A 602 -26.59 -9.00 -15.54
N ILE A 603 -26.55 -9.74 -16.65
CA ILE A 603 -25.67 -9.46 -17.81
C ILE A 603 -25.82 -8.04 -18.34
N ARG A 604 -27.05 -7.52 -18.40
CA ARG A 604 -27.34 -6.14 -18.80
C ARG A 604 -26.68 -5.13 -17.85
N HIS A 605 -26.74 -5.39 -16.54
CA HIS A 605 -26.14 -4.52 -15.54
C HIS A 605 -24.60 -4.53 -15.65
N ARG A 606 -23.98 -5.67 -15.99
CA ARG A 606 -22.53 -5.74 -16.26
C ARG A 606 -22.14 -4.85 -17.44
N GLY A 607 -22.93 -4.88 -18.52
CA GLY A 607 -22.76 -3.96 -19.65
C GLY A 607 -22.86 -2.48 -19.23
N PHE A 608 -23.87 -2.14 -18.43
CA PHE A 608 -24.03 -0.79 -17.86
C PHE A 608 -22.78 -0.33 -17.10
N ILE A 609 -22.22 -1.18 -16.23
CA ILE A 609 -21.02 -0.85 -15.45
C ILE A 609 -19.81 -0.59 -16.36
N LEU A 610 -19.63 -1.39 -17.42
CA LEU A 610 -18.56 -1.19 -18.39
C LEU A 610 -18.71 0.10 -19.19
N VAL A 611 -19.92 0.40 -19.68
CA VAL A 611 -20.19 1.63 -20.43
C VAL A 611 -20.00 2.87 -19.54
N ASN A 612 -20.49 2.84 -18.31
CA ASN A 612 -20.26 3.92 -17.35
C ASN A 612 -18.77 4.14 -17.06
N TYR A 613 -17.99 3.06 -16.96
CA TYR A 613 -16.53 3.17 -16.81
C TYR A 613 -15.87 3.76 -18.07
N LEU A 614 -16.28 3.31 -19.26
CA LEU A 614 -15.79 3.81 -20.55
C LEU A 614 -15.98 5.32 -20.67
N TYR A 615 -17.19 5.82 -20.42
CA TYR A 615 -17.47 7.26 -20.54
C TYR A 615 -16.65 8.10 -19.56
N LYS A 616 -16.51 7.65 -18.30
CA LYS A 616 -15.70 8.35 -17.29
C LYS A 616 -14.20 8.37 -17.62
N ASN A 617 -13.73 7.43 -18.44
CA ASN A 617 -12.31 7.24 -18.77
C ASN A 617 -12.06 7.33 -20.28
N ILE A 618 -12.91 8.06 -21.01
CA ILE A 618 -12.87 8.12 -22.48
C ILE A 618 -11.56 8.72 -23.03
N ASN A 619 -10.80 9.43 -22.19
CA ASN A 619 -9.51 10.00 -22.55
C ASN A 619 -8.34 9.02 -22.49
N SER A 620 -8.45 7.95 -21.69
CA SER A 620 -7.41 6.93 -21.58
C SER A 620 -7.71 5.66 -22.39
N LEU A 621 -8.94 5.49 -22.87
CA LEU A 621 -9.40 4.31 -23.62
C LEU A 621 -9.54 4.62 -25.13
N ASN A 622 -9.12 3.68 -25.98
CA ASN A 622 -9.30 3.75 -27.43
C ASN A 622 -10.52 2.93 -27.88
N LEU A 623 -11.52 3.60 -28.47
CA LEU A 623 -12.76 2.98 -28.98
C LEU A 623 -12.51 1.99 -30.13
N GLU A 624 -11.57 2.26 -31.02
CA GLU A 624 -11.26 1.41 -32.20
C GLU A 624 -10.93 -0.03 -31.77
N SER A 625 -10.30 -0.20 -30.61
CA SER A 625 -9.88 -1.51 -30.11
C SER A 625 -11.01 -2.38 -29.55
N ILE A 626 -12.19 -1.78 -29.32
CA ILE A 626 -13.35 -2.37 -28.64
C ILE A 626 -14.68 -2.20 -29.39
N GLU A 627 -14.69 -1.53 -30.53
CA GLU A 627 -15.90 -1.16 -31.27
C GLU A 627 -16.77 -2.35 -31.71
N GLY A 628 -16.15 -3.47 -32.06
CA GLY A 628 -16.82 -4.73 -32.42
C GLY A 628 -17.11 -5.69 -31.26
N ILE A 629 -17.01 -5.22 -30.01
CA ILE A 629 -17.28 -6.05 -28.82
C ILE A 629 -18.67 -5.70 -28.27
N PRO A 630 -19.60 -6.67 -28.17
CA PRO A 630 -20.93 -6.41 -27.63
C PRO A 630 -20.89 -6.33 -26.10
N PHE A 631 -20.98 -5.11 -25.58
CA PHE A 631 -21.10 -4.84 -24.15
C PHE A 631 -22.05 -3.69 -23.82
N ILE A 632 -22.64 -3.03 -24.83
CA ILE A 632 -23.52 -1.87 -24.66
C ILE A 632 -24.94 -2.32 -24.44
N PRO A 633 -25.59 -1.97 -23.31
CA PRO A 633 -27.00 -2.25 -23.12
C PRO A 633 -27.87 -1.59 -24.18
N ILE A 634 -28.75 -2.38 -24.80
CA ILE A 634 -29.74 -1.89 -25.77
C ILE A 634 -31.14 -1.77 -25.15
N THR A 635 -31.97 -0.94 -25.77
CA THR A 635 -33.36 -0.73 -25.37
C THR A 635 -34.16 -2.01 -25.57
N LYS A 636 -34.88 -2.46 -24.52
CA LYS A 636 -35.65 -3.71 -24.54
C LYS A 636 -36.94 -3.64 -25.37
N SER A 637 -37.57 -2.47 -25.40
CA SER A 637 -38.87 -2.24 -26.03
C SER A 637 -38.97 -0.77 -26.39
N LEU A 638 -39.45 -0.48 -27.60
CA LEU A 638 -39.74 0.88 -28.08
C LEU A 638 -41.20 1.29 -27.84
N GLY A 639 -42.01 0.37 -27.31
CA GLY A 639 -43.45 0.55 -27.18
C GLY A 639 -44.18 0.28 -28.50
N ASN A 640 -45.51 0.28 -28.44
CA ASN A 640 -46.32 0.20 -29.65
C ASN A 640 -46.23 1.53 -30.42
N PRO A 641 -46.20 1.51 -31.76
CA PRO A 641 -46.32 0.35 -32.66
C PRO A 641 -45.00 -0.39 -32.98
N TYR A 642 -43.85 0.21 -32.65
CA TYR A 642 -42.52 -0.25 -33.04
C TYR A 642 -42.18 -1.68 -32.59
N ASN A 643 -42.66 -2.10 -31.41
CA ASN A 643 -42.46 -3.46 -30.87
C ASN A 643 -42.95 -4.60 -31.77
N LEU A 644 -43.83 -4.32 -32.74
CA LEU A 644 -44.28 -5.32 -33.71
C LEU A 644 -43.12 -5.86 -34.55
N HIS A 645 -42.15 -4.99 -34.86
CA HIS A 645 -41.01 -5.29 -35.74
C HIS A 645 -39.64 -5.11 -35.06
N TYR A 646 -39.58 -4.56 -33.85
CA TYR A 646 -38.35 -4.38 -33.08
C TYR A 646 -38.05 -5.62 -32.21
N LYS A 647 -37.27 -6.57 -32.74
CA LYS A 647 -36.93 -7.83 -32.06
C LYS A 647 -35.42 -8.08 -32.06
N HIS A 648 -34.82 -8.00 -30.87
CA HIS A 648 -33.40 -8.32 -30.67
C HIS A 648 -33.26 -9.44 -29.63
N PRO A 649 -32.60 -10.57 -29.97
CA PRO A 649 -32.46 -11.71 -29.06
C PRO A 649 -31.44 -11.46 -27.95
N GLN A 650 -30.51 -10.54 -28.15
CA GLN A 650 -29.46 -10.17 -27.21
C GLN A 650 -29.83 -8.87 -26.48
N VAL A 651 -29.25 -8.65 -25.30
CA VAL A 651 -29.51 -7.44 -24.49
C VAL A 651 -28.34 -6.46 -24.48
N LEU A 652 -27.18 -6.90 -24.98
CA LEU A 652 -25.99 -6.09 -25.21
C LEU A 652 -25.59 -6.16 -26.69
N GLU A 653 -25.15 -5.03 -27.25
CA GLU A 653 -24.62 -4.94 -28.62
C GLU A 653 -23.32 -4.13 -28.68
N CYS A 654 -22.65 -4.12 -29.83
CA CYS A 654 -21.37 -3.44 -30.04
C CYS A 654 -21.54 -1.97 -30.46
N LEU A 655 -20.45 -1.19 -30.41
CA LEU A 655 -20.49 0.26 -30.70
C LEU A 655 -20.90 0.56 -32.14
N ASN A 656 -20.52 -0.32 -33.08
CA ASN A 656 -20.80 -0.14 -34.50
C ASN A 656 -22.25 -0.46 -34.87
N ASP A 657 -22.94 -1.26 -34.05
CA ASP A 657 -24.27 -1.79 -34.35
C ASP A 657 -25.35 -1.22 -33.42
N VAL A 658 -25.16 0.00 -32.90
CA VAL A 658 -26.15 0.70 -32.07
C VAL A 658 -26.36 2.14 -32.55
N ILE A 659 -27.57 2.67 -32.33
CA ILE A 659 -27.90 4.08 -32.62
C ILE A 659 -28.33 4.83 -31.36
N LEU A 660 -28.14 6.16 -31.37
CA LEU A 660 -28.67 7.04 -30.32
C LEU A 660 -30.20 7.15 -30.41
N PRO A 661 -30.90 7.41 -29.29
CA PRO A 661 -32.35 7.56 -29.30
C PRO A 661 -32.85 8.72 -30.17
N ALA A 662 -32.01 9.73 -30.40
CA ALA A 662 -32.31 10.83 -31.32
C ALA A 662 -32.53 10.37 -32.77
N TYR A 663 -31.94 9.24 -33.18
CA TYR A 663 -32.09 8.67 -34.52
C TYR A 663 -33.11 7.54 -34.58
N ARG A 664 -33.98 7.43 -33.55
CA ARG A 664 -35.02 6.40 -33.45
C ARG A 664 -35.82 6.30 -34.75
N GLU A 665 -36.49 7.38 -35.16
CA GLU A 665 -37.40 7.39 -36.31
C GLU A 665 -36.69 7.16 -37.65
N VAL A 666 -35.35 7.20 -37.67
CA VAL A 666 -34.54 7.14 -38.90
C VAL A 666 -33.95 5.74 -39.14
N ALA A 667 -33.76 4.92 -38.10
CA ALA A 667 -33.07 3.64 -38.23
C ALA A 667 -33.51 2.52 -37.26
N TRP A 668 -34.57 2.70 -36.46
CA TRP A 668 -34.97 1.72 -35.42
C TRP A 668 -35.21 0.30 -35.92
N SER A 669 -35.63 0.11 -37.18
CA SER A 669 -35.90 -1.24 -37.72
C SER A 669 -34.63 -1.95 -38.19
N GLN A 670 -33.51 -1.24 -38.27
CA GLN A 670 -32.24 -1.75 -38.80
C GLN A 670 -31.18 -1.93 -37.73
N LEU A 671 -31.14 -1.03 -36.73
CA LEU A 671 -30.19 -1.08 -35.62
C LEU A 671 -30.90 -0.89 -34.29
N PRO A 672 -30.47 -1.60 -33.22
CA PRO A 672 -30.99 -1.39 -31.88
C PRO A 672 -30.58 -0.02 -31.32
N LEU A 673 -31.46 0.54 -30.49
CA LEU A 673 -31.17 1.78 -29.78
C LEU A 673 -30.34 1.48 -28.54
N ILE A 674 -29.35 2.32 -28.26
CA ILE A 674 -28.68 2.35 -26.95
C ILE A 674 -29.74 2.61 -25.87
N ALA A 675 -29.60 1.94 -24.72
CA ALA A 675 -30.56 2.10 -23.65
C ALA A 675 -30.48 3.49 -23.00
N GLU A 676 -31.62 3.97 -22.52
CA GLU A 676 -31.80 5.33 -21.96
C GLU A 676 -30.87 5.64 -20.77
N ASP A 677 -30.48 4.61 -20.01
CA ASP A 677 -29.59 4.71 -18.84
C ASP A 677 -28.10 4.75 -19.19
N VAL A 678 -27.73 4.57 -20.47
CA VAL A 678 -26.34 4.53 -20.94
C VAL A 678 -26.09 5.45 -22.14
N ILE A 679 -26.91 6.49 -22.32
CA ILE A 679 -26.70 7.50 -23.35
C ILE A 679 -25.34 8.20 -23.10
N PRO A 680 -24.48 8.36 -24.13
CA PRO A 680 -23.20 9.01 -23.96
C PRO A 680 -23.36 10.48 -23.54
N PRO A 681 -22.57 10.98 -22.58
CA PRO A 681 -22.58 12.40 -22.24
C PRO A 681 -21.98 13.25 -23.37
N GLN A 682 -22.29 14.55 -23.37
CA GLN A 682 -21.85 15.47 -24.43
C GLN A 682 -20.33 15.49 -24.64
N GLU A 683 -19.55 15.30 -23.58
CA GLU A 683 -18.08 15.20 -23.66
C GLU A 683 -17.61 14.04 -24.56
N VAL A 684 -18.31 12.90 -24.51
CA VAL A 684 -18.00 11.73 -25.34
C VAL A 684 -18.41 12.01 -26.79
N LEU A 685 -19.59 12.59 -27.01
CA LEU A 685 -20.10 12.91 -28.35
C LEU A 685 -19.26 13.99 -29.05
N ASN A 686 -18.75 14.98 -28.31
CA ASN A 686 -17.86 15.99 -28.86
C ASN A 686 -16.53 15.39 -29.34
N LYS A 687 -16.04 14.36 -28.64
CA LYS A 687 -14.81 13.64 -29.03
C LYS A 687 -15.05 12.65 -30.16
N TYR A 688 -16.22 12.00 -30.20
CA TYR A 688 -16.61 11.03 -31.21
C TYR A 688 -17.99 11.39 -31.80
N PRO A 689 -18.07 12.37 -32.73
CA PRO A 689 -19.35 12.85 -33.25
C PRO A 689 -20.16 11.82 -34.04
N SER A 690 -19.50 10.78 -34.57
CA SER A 690 -20.14 9.67 -35.27
C SER A 690 -20.70 8.59 -34.34
N PHE A 691 -20.45 8.68 -33.02
CA PHE A 691 -20.91 7.66 -32.07
C PHE A 691 -22.44 7.51 -32.13
N GLY A 692 -22.90 6.32 -32.51
CA GLY A 692 -24.33 6.00 -32.60
C GLY A 692 -25.10 6.81 -33.65
N LYS A 693 -24.41 7.50 -34.58
CA LYS A 693 -25.00 8.09 -35.78
C LYS A 693 -25.12 6.99 -36.84
N PRO A 694 -26.30 6.77 -37.45
CA PRO A 694 -26.45 5.74 -38.48
C PRO A 694 -25.76 6.16 -39.78
N ASP A 695 -25.21 5.17 -40.50
CA ASP A 695 -24.72 5.39 -41.87
C ASP A 695 -25.87 5.60 -42.85
N VAL A 696 -25.64 6.39 -43.91
CA VAL A 696 -26.63 6.67 -44.95
C VAL A 696 -27.20 5.38 -45.57
N SER A 697 -26.37 4.35 -45.76
CA SER A 697 -26.79 3.05 -46.29
C SER A 697 -27.81 2.35 -45.37
N ILE A 698 -27.65 2.45 -44.06
CA ILE A 698 -28.56 1.92 -43.05
C ILE A 698 -29.89 2.68 -43.09
N VAL A 699 -29.85 4.00 -43.20
CA VAL A 699 -31.05 4.85 -43.28
C VAL A 699 -31.86 4.56 -44.55
N ILE A 700 -31.20 4.38 -45.70
CA ILE A 700 -31.91 3.98 -46.94
C ILE A 700 -32.51 2.59 -46.80
N ARG A 701 -31.81 1.65 -46.16
CA ARG A 701 -32.37 0.32 -45.85
C ARG A 701 -33.59 0.42 -44.92
N HIS A 702 -33.56 1.36 -43.97
CA HIS A 702 -34.71 1.68 -43.12
C HIS A 702 -35.88 2.25 -43.94
N LEU A 703 -35.64 3.21 -44.84
CA LEU A 703 -36.67 3.75 -45.73
C LEU A 703 -37.31 2.67 -46.60
N ARG A 704 -36.51 1.75 -47.16
CA ARG A 704 -37.01 0.57 -47.88
C ARG A 704 -37.86 -0.32 -46.99
N PHE A 705 -37.47 -0.52 -45.73
CA PHE A 705 -38.28 -1.27 -44.77
C PHE A 705 -39.64 -0.59 -44.54
N LEU A 706 -39.68 0.75 -44.36
CA LEU A 706 -40.93 1.49 -44.21
C LEU A 706 -41.82 1.29 -45.45
N PHE A 707 -41.26 1.40 -46.66
CA PHE A 707 -41.99 1.27 -47.91
C PHE A 707 -42.47 -0.16 -48.24
N ILE A 708 -41.61 -1.17 -48.03
CA ILE A 708 -41.87 -2.55 -48.44
C ILE A 708 -42.68 -3.30 -47.39
N ILE A 709 -42.37 -3.10 -46.11
CA ILE A 709 -42.95 -3.89 -45.01
C ILE A 709 -44.07 -3.11 -44.31
N LEU A 710 -43.81 -1.90 -43.80
CA LEU A 710 -44.81 -1.19 -42.98
C LEU A 710 -45.99 -0.63 -43.80
N ARG A 711 -45.75 -0.20 -45.04
CA ARG A 711 -46.80 0.33 -45.93
C ARG A 711 -47.93 -0.67 -46.21
N ILE A 712 -47.67 -1.97 -46.10
CA ILE A 712 -48.68 -3.02 -46.32
C ILE A 712 -49.09 -3.71 -45.01
N ASP A 713 -48.65 -3.19 -43.85
CA ASP A 713 -49.01 -3.72 -42.55
C ASP A 713 -50.38 -3.18 -42.11
N ASP A 714 -51.37 -4.07 -42.02
CA ASP A 714 -52.77 -3.73 -41.72
C ASP A 714 -52.94 -2.97 -40.40
N LYS A 715 -52.12 -3.27 -39.39
CA LYS A 715 -52.19 -2.58 -38.09
C LYS A 715 -51.63 -1.18 -38.18
N TRP A 716 -50.52 -0.99 -38.89
CA TRP A 716 -49.97 0.35 -39.11
C TRP A 716 -50.91 1.21 -39.94
N LYS A 717 -51.56 0.62 -40.96
CA LYS A 717 -52.56 1.30 -41.79
C LYS A 717 -53.79 1.75 -41.00
N THR A 718 -54.27 0.92 -40.07
CA THR A 718 -55.52 1.19 -39.34
C THR A 718 -55.29 2.06 -38.10
N ASP A 719 -54.24 1.77 -37.32
CA ASP A 719 -54.09 2.33 -35.97
C ASP A 719 -52.96 3.38 -35.87
N TRP A 720 -52.02 3.42 -36.82
CA TRP A 720 -50.76 4.18 -36.69
C TRP A 720 -50.32 4.94 -37.95
N ALA A 721 -51.28 5.39 -38.76
CA ALA A 721 -51.04 6.11 -40.00
C ALA A 721 -50.17 7.38 -39.82
N ASP A 722 -50.41 8.16 -38.77
CA ASP A 722 -49.64 9.37 -38.47
C ASP A 722 -48.19 9.04 -38.09
N SER A 723 -47.97 8.00 -37.29
CA SER A 723 -46.62 7.55 -36.91
C SER A 723 -45.85 7.05 -38.13
N PHE A 724 -46.50 6.32 -39.05
CA PHE A 724 -45.90 5.90 -40.31
C PHE A 724 -45.45 7.10 -41.14
N LYS A 725 -46.34 8.07 -41.33
CA LYS A 725 -46.04 9.33 -42.03
C LYS A 725 -44.87 10.06 -41.37
N ASN A 726 -44.86 10.17 -40.05
CA ASN A 726 -43.78 10.81 -39.30
C ASN A 726 -42.41 10.15 -39.51
N ASN A 727 -42.33 8.81 -39.48
CA ASN A 727 -41.08 8.08 -39.72
C ASN A 727 -40.48 8.43 -41.09
N ILE A 728 -41.33 8.48 -42.11
CA ILE A 728 -40.90 8.81 -43.48
C ILE A 728 -40.35 10.24 -43.55
N TYR A 729 -41.06 11.21 -42.98
CA TYR A 729 -40.64 12.61 -43.04
C TYR A 729 -39.39 12.90 -42.18
N GLU A 730 -39.21 12.23 -41.05
CA GLU A 730 -37.97 12.33 -40.27
C GLU A 730 -36.78 11.71 -41.03
N VAL A 731 -36.98 10.61 -41.78
CA VAL A 731 -35.96 10.07 -42.68
C VAL A 731 -35.62 11.08 -43.78
N TYR A 732 -36.62 11.67 -44.44
CA TYR A 732 -36.37 12.68 -45.50
C TYR A 732 -35.63 13.89 -44.97
N LYS A 733 -36.03 14.39 -43.81
CA LYS A 733 -35.37 15.50 -43.14
C LYS A 733 -33.91 15.18 -42.83
N TRP A 734 -33.64 14.02 -42.25
CA TRP A 734 -32.28 13.60 -41.93
C TRP A 734 -31.41 13.45 -43.19
N LEU A 735 -31.93 12.83 -44.24
CA LEU A 735 -31.21 12.71 -45.51
C LEU A 735 -30.95 14.07 -46.17
N ASP A 736 -31.90 15.01 -46.08
CA ASP A 736 -31.73 16.36 -46.61
C ASP A 736 -30.63 17.14 -45.87
N GLU A 737 -30.58 17.02 -44.54
CA GLU A 737 -29.54 17.61 -43.69
C GLU A 737 -28.14 17.02 -44.00
N GLU A 738 -28.05 15.70 -44.20
CA GLU A 738 -26.78 15.05 -44.60
C GLU A 738 -26.33 15.46 -46.00
N CYS A 739 -27.25 15.53 -46.97
CA CYS A 739 -26.93 16.00 -48.33
C CYS A 739 -26.55 17.48 -48.35
N SER A 740 -27.18 18.29 -47.49
CA SER A 740 -26.82 19.70 -47.32
C SER A 740 -25.43 19.89 -46.69
N SER A 741 -24.93 18.90 -45.96
CA SER A 741 -23.66 18.98 -45.24
C SER A 741 -22.50 18.32 -46.00
N ASN A 742 -22.79 17.51 -47.03
CA ASN A 742 -21.82 16.72 -47.79
C ASN A 742 -22.14 16.76 -49.28
N ASP A 743 -21.46 17.64 -50.01
CA ASP A 743 -21.64 17.85 -51.46
C ASP A 743 -21.27 16.61 -52.30
N ASP A 744 -20.44 15.69 -51.77
CA ASP A 744 -20.00 14.47 -52.47
C ASP A 744 -20.97 13.27 -52.29
N LEU A 745 -22.03 13.43 -51.49
CA LEU A 745 -23.00 12.35 -51.26
C LEU A 745 -23.98 12.23 -52.42
N GLU A 746 -23.83 11.18 -53.23
CA GLU A 746 -24.75 10.85 -54.33
C GLU A 746 -25.77 9.77 -53.92
N LEU A 747 -26.96 10.18 -53.47
CA LEU A 747 -28.03 9.26 -53.10
C LEU A 747 -28.55 8.44 -54.30
N SER A 748 -28.42 8.95 -55.52
CA SER A 748 -28.83 8.28 -56.75
C SER A 748 -28.22 6.89 -56.91
N GLU A 749 -26.95 6.70 -56.51
CA GLU A 749 -26.25 5.40 -56.58
C GLU A 749 -26.82 4.38 -55.57
N LEU A 750 -27.28 4.86 -54.40
CA LEU A 750 -27.79 4.01 -53.33
C LEU A 750 -29.27 3.63 -53.52
N ILE A 751 -30.05 4.53 -54.13
CA ILE A 751 -31.51 4.39 -54.30
C ILE A 751 -31.89 3.68 -55.62
N ASN A 752 -31.04 3.67 -56.65
CA ASN A 752 -31.24 2.88 -57.88
C ASN A 752 -32.63 3.06 -58.56
N SER A 753 -33.18 4.28 -58.54
CA SER A 753 -34.52 4.62 -59.05
C SER A 753 -35.72 4.05 -58.28
N ASP A 754 -35.54 3.54 -57.05
CA ASP A 754 -36.64 3.03 -56.23
C ASP A 754 -37.76 4.08 -56.02
N GLN A 755 -39.01 3.61 -55.93
CA GLN A 755 -40.19 4.44 -55.60
C GLN A 755 -40.28 4.71 -54.10
N LEU A 756 -39.33 5.47 -53.56
CA LEU A 756 -39.22 5.75 -52.11
C LEU A 756 -39.69 7.14 -51.70
N PHE A 757 -40.16 7.97 -52.62
CA PHE A 757 -40.55 9.35 -52.34
C PHE A 757 -42.07 9.52 -52.35
N LEU A 758 -42.64 9.91 -51.21
CA LEU A 758 -44.06 10.12 -51.04
C LEU A 758 -44.49 11.48 -51.59
N ASN A 759 -45.16 11.47 -52.74
CA ASN A 759 -45.66 12.63 -53.47
C ASN A 759 -47.19 12.55 -53.63
N PHE A 760 -47.94 13.32 -52.84
CA PHE A 760 -49.41 13.25 -52.84
C PHE A 760 -49.99 13.84 -54.13
N ASN A 761 -50.58 12.97 -54.97
CA ASN A 761 -51.13 13.36 -56.27
C ASN A 761 -52.66 13.50 -56.28
N ARG A 762 -53.37 12.71 -55.47
CA ARG A 762 -54.84 12.61 -55.50
C ARG A 762 -55.49 12.52 -54.12
N ASN A 763 -54.92 11.71 -53.24
CA ASN A 763 -55.36 11.50 -51.87
C ASN A 763 -54.15 11.61 -50.93
N ASP A 764 -54.35 12.15 -49.73
CA ASP A 764 -53.28 12.29 -48.73
C ASP A 764 -53.00 10.96 -47.99
N ASP A 765 -53.18 9.82 -48.66
CA ASP A 765 -53.01 8.47 -48.11
C ASP A 765 -51.57 7.97 -48.35
N PRO A 766 -50.72 7.87 -47.31
CA PRO A 766 -49.34 7.40 -47.44
C PRO A 766 -49.24 5.89 -47.72
N PHE A 767 -50.32 5.12 -47.59
CA PHE A 767 -50.34 3.68 -47.86
C PHE A 767 -50.69 3.36 -49.32
N ASN A 768 -51.23 4.33 -50.07
CA ASN A 768 -51.53 4.18 -51.49
C ASN A 768 -50.24 4.18 -52.34
N ILE A 769 -49.99 3.10 -53.09
CA ILE A 769 -48.81 2.97 -53.95
C ILE A 769 -48.71 4.10 -54.99
N GLU A 770 -49.83 4.63 -55.49
CA GLU A 770 -49.83 5.67 -56.52
C GLU A 770 -49.22 7.00 -56.05
N ASN A 771 -49.11 7.21 -54.74
CA ASN A 771 -48.46 8.37 -54.14
C ASN A 771 -46.95 8.18 -53.96
N TRP A 772 -46.38 7.01 -54.24
CA TRP A 772 -44.94 6.76 -54.13
C TRP A 772 -44.28 6.80 -55.51
N VAL A 773 -43.28 7.66 -55.66
CA VAL A 773 -42.63 7.94 -56.94
C VAL A 773 -41.11 7.82 -56.83
N SER A 774 -40.47 7.64 -57.98
CA SER A 774 -39.02 7.71 -58.10
C SER A 774 -38.56 9.17 -58.12
N ALA A 775 -37.37 9.47 -57.58
CA ALA A 775 -36.80 10.82 -57.70
C ALA A 775 -36.63 11.25 -59.17
N ASN A 776 -36.35 10.31 -60.08
CA ASN A 776 -36.25 10.57 -61.52
C ASN A 776 -37.58 11.03 -62.16
N ASP A 777 -38.70 10.81 -61.47
CA ASP A 777 -40.04 11.24 -61.87
C ASP A 777 -40.48 12.53 -61.18
N LEU A 778 -39.55 13.25 -60.57
CA LEU A 778 -39.79 14.51 -59.87
C LEU A 778 -38.98 15.66 -60.50
N VAL A 779 -39.65 16.79 -60.68
CA VAL A 779 -39.06 18.04 -61.16
C VAL A 779 -39.36 19.16 -60.16
N LEU A 780 -38.32 19.60 -59.45
CA LEU A 780 -38.37 20.74 -58.53
C LEU A 780 -38.69 22.03 -59.29
N ASN A 781 -39.42 22.93 -58.63
CA ASN A 781 -39.90 24.21 -59.18
C ASN A 781 -40.85 24.11 -60.38
N SER A 782 -41.40 22.91 -60.63
CA SER A 782 -42.50 22.67 -61.57
C SER A 782 -43.84 23.17 -61.01
N GLU A 783 -44.79 23.53 -61.86
CA GLU A 783 -46.14 23.94 -61.44
C GLU A 783 -47.10 22.74 -61.33
N VAL A 784 -48.19 22.87 -60.56
CA VAL A 784 -49.17 21.78 -60.26
C VAL A 784 -49.76 21.10 -61.50
N HIS A 785 -49.74 21.77 -62.65
CA HIS A 785 -50.30 21.28 -63.92
C HIS A 785 -49.24 20.71 -64.87
N GLU A 786 -47.96 20.81 -64.51
CA GLU A 786 -46.86 20.26 -65.28
C GLU A 786 -46.61 18.79 -64.87
N VAL A 787 -46.14 18.00 -65.82
CA VAL A 787 -45.81 16.59 -65.59
C VAL A 787 -44.62 16.53 -64.63
N LYS A 788 -44.61 15.58 -63.67
CA LYS A 788 -43.56 15.39 -62.65
C LYS A 788 -43.49 16.49 -61.57
N TYR A 789 -44.59 17.19 -61.31
CA TYR A 789 -44.71 18.14 -60.20
C TYR A 789 -44.36 17.53 -58.82
N VAL A 790 -43.65 18.29 -57.99
CA VAL A 790 -43.32 17.93 -56.60
C VAL A 790 -44.31 18.60 -55.65
N HIS A 791 -45.07 17.80 -54.90
CA HIS A 791 -46.01 18.27 -53.89
C HIS A 791 -45.28 19.11 -52.82
N PRO A 792 -45.90 20.19 -52.27
CA PRO A 792 -45.22 21.11 -51.35
C PRO A 792 -44.68 20.47 -50.07
N ASP A 793 -45.24 19.34 -49.64
CA ASP A 793 -44.75 18.61 -48.47
C ASP A 793 -43.42 17.88 -48.74
N LEU A 794 -43.23 17.37 -49.96
CA LEU A 794 -41.99 16.73 -50.38
C LEU A 794 -40.96 17.77 -50.85
N ALA A 795 -41.42 18.89 -51.44
CA ALA A 795 -40.56 19.98 -51.92
C ALA A 795 -39.75 20.68 -50.81
N ARG A 796 -40.05 20.43 -49.53
CA ARG A 796 -39.30 20.93 -48.36
C ARG A 796 -37.91 20.31 -48.21
N PHE A 797 -37.62 19.23 -48.93
CA PHE A 797 -36.35 18.48 -48.85
C PHE A 797 -35.59 18.53 -50.20
N PRO A 798 -35.17 19.72 -50.66
CA PRO A 798 -34.62 19.89 -52.00
C PRO A 798 -33.21 19.28 -52.17
N ASN A 799 -32.39 19.24 -51.13
CA ASN A 799 -31.02 18.71 -51.20
C ASN A 799 -31.04 17.19 -51.36
N MET A 800 -31.89 16.52 -50.59
CA MET A 800 -32.14 15.07 -50.70
C MET A 800 -32.64 14.74 -52.11
N LEU A 801 -33.65 15.47 -52.61
CA LEU A 801 -34.25 15.19 -53.91
C LEU A 801 -33.24 15.38 -55.05
N LYS A 802 -32.43 16.45 -55.01
CA LYS A 802 -31.37 16.69 -56.01
C LYS A 802 -30.32 15.58 -55.98
N SER A 803 -29.82 15.22 -54.80
CA SER A 803 -28.86 14.12 -54.63
C SER A 803 -29.43 12.77 -55.06
N ALA A 804 -30.75 12.55 -54.92
CA ALA A 804 -31.43 11.33 -55.35
C ALA A 804 -31.73 11.27 -56.87
N GLY A 805 -31.49 12.35 -57.62
CA GLY A 805 -31.67 12.39 -59.08
C GLY A 805 -32.90 13.19 -59.58
N ALA A 806 -33.60 13.92 -58.70
CA ALA A 806 -34.67 14.82 -59.13
C ALA A 806 -34.10 16.00 -59.92
N ARG A 807 -34.80 16.39 -60.98
CA ARG A 807 -34.40 17.52 -61.83
C ARG A 807 -34.98 18.83 -61.28
N GLU A 808 -34.49 19.98 -61.73
CA GLU A 808 -34.95 21.29 -61.25
C GLU A 808 -35.13 22.26 -62.43
N ILE A 809 -36.29 22.94 -62.48
CA ILE A 809 -36.50 24.05 -63.41
C ILE A 809 -35.69 25.26 -62.93
N LYS A 810 -34.80 25.74 -63.79
CA LYS A 810 -33.95 26.92 -63.56
C LYS A 810 -34.60 28.14 -64.20
N ARG A 811 -34.92 29.16 -63.40
CA ARG A 811 -35.37 30.45 -63.94
C ARG A 811 -34.18 31.26 -64.47
N PRO A 812 -34.26 31.85 -65.68
CA PRO A 812 -33.23 32.70 -66.23
C PRO A 812 -32.89 33.87 -65.32
N ASN A 813 -31.61 34.19 -65.22
CA ASN A 813 -31.15 35.40 -64.56
C ASN A 813 -31.17 36.62 -65.51
N VAL A 814 -32.27 36.81 -66.24
CA VAL A 814 -32.47 37.93 -67.17
C VAL A 814 -33.38 38.95 -66.49
N ARG A 815 -32.89 40.17 -66.29
CA ARG A 815 -33.68 41.27 -65.70
C ARG A 815 -34.39 42.04 -66.81
N ILE A 816 -35.72 42.00 -66.80
CA ILE A 816 -36.54 42.89 -67.63
C ILE A 816 -36.63 44.26 -66.96
N ILE A 817 -36.15 45.27 -67.67
CA ILE A 817 -36.10 46.67 -67.27
C ILE A 817 -37.36 47.37 -67.81
N VAL A 818 -38.10 47.99 -66.89
CA VAL A 818 -39.22 48.87 -67.22
C VAL A 818 -38.81 50.30 -66.88
N LYS A 819 -38.86 51.20 -67.87
CA LYS A 819 -38.49 52.61 -67.64
C LYS A 819 -39.45 53.31 -66.69
N LYS A 820 -38.98 54.38 -66.05
CA LYS A 820 -39.87 55.24 -65.26
C LYS A 820 -40.82 55.98 -66.20
N HIS A 821 -42.11 55.91 -65.89
CA HIS A 821 -43.15 56.61 -66.62
C HIS A 821 -43.90 57.53 -65.66
N ASP A 822 -43.65 58.84 -65.75
CA ASP A 822 -44.37 59.83 -64.96
C ASP A 822 -45.78 60.02 -65.54
N GLN A 823 -46.71 59.15 -65.13
CA GLN A 823 -48.12 59.48 -65.19
C GLN A 823 -48.42 60.40 -64.02
N SER A 824 -48.71 61.67 -64.30
CA SER A 824 -49.39 62.52 -63.33
C SER A 824 -50.65 61.78 -62.89
N HIS A 825 -50.78 61.47 -61.60
CA HIS A 825 -51.96 60.85 -61.00
C HIS A 825 -53.17 61.79 -61.13
N HIS A 826 -53.70 61.93 -62.34
CA HIS A 826 -54.97 62.55 -62.59
C HIS A 826 -56.01 61.45 -62.56
N THR A 827 -56.38 61.02 -61.35
CA THR A 827 -57.64 60.29 -61.11
C THR A 827 -58.82 61.24 -61.30
N ASN A 828 -58.92 61.85 -62.48
CA ASN A 828 -60.01 62.73 -62.82
C ASN A 828 -61.17 61.84 -63.25
N SER A 829 -61.96 61.37 -62.28
CA SER A 829 -63.10 60.46 -62.49
C SER A 829 -64.04 60.94 -63.62
N THR A 830 -64.09 62.25 -63.84
CA THR A 830 -64.81 62.92 -64.92
C THR A 830 -64.32 62.52 -66.32
N LEU A 831 -63.00 62.40 -66.54
CA LEU A 831 -62.44 61.99 -67.85
C LEU A 831 -62.81 60.55 -68.20
N PHE A 832 -62.80 59.63 -67.22
CA PHE A 832 -63.20 58.25 -67.45
C PHE A 832 -64.71 58.09 -67.65
N LYS A 833 -65.53 58.96 -67.02
CA LYS A 833 -66.97 59.06 -67.31
C LYS A 833 -67.22 59.53 -68.75
N PHE A 834 -66.45 60.50 -69.23
CA PHE A 834 -66.52 60.95 -70.63
C PHE A 834 -66.10 59.86 -71.61
N LEU A 835 -64.97 59.19 -71.36
CA LEU A 835 -64.51 58.06 -72.18
C LEU A 835 -65.53 56.91 -72.23
N SER A 836 -66.25 56.67 -71.14
CA SER A 836 -67.28 55.64 -71.07
C SER A 836 -68.63 56.06 -71.69
N ASN A 837 -68.80 57.33 -72.06
CA ASN A 837 -70.03 57.86 -72.65
C ASN A 837 -69.97 57.85 -74.20
N PRO A 838 -70.69 56.95 -74.89
CA PRO A 838 -70.63 56.82 -76.34
C PRO A 838 -71.28 57.98 -77.11
N THR A 839 -72.06 58.84 -76.44
CA THR A 839 -72.72 60.02 -77.02
C THR A 839 -72.00 61.33 -76.67
N PHE A 840 -70.83 61.27 -76.03
CA PHE A 840 -70.05 62.47 -75.70
C PHE A 840 -69.64 63.20 -76.98
N SER A 841 -70.05 64.46 -77.08
CA SER A 841 -69.95 65.26 -78.31
C SER A 841 -68.51 65.61 -78.74
N LEU A 842 -67.53 65.48 -77.84
CA LEU A 842 -66.12 65.76 -78.11
C LEU A 842 -65.31 64.51 -78.47
N HIS A 843 -65.96 63.37 -78.68
CA HIS A 843 -65.31 62.20 -79.27
C HIS A 843 -65.21 62.33 -80.78
N ASP A 844 -63.97 62.38 -81.28
CA ASP A 844 -63.62 62.65 -82.67
C ASP A 844 -62.71 61.57 -83.29
N VAL A 845 -62.48 60.47 -82.58
CA VAL A 845 -61.89 59.24 -83.11
C VAL A 845 -62.73 58.02 -82.74
N ILE A 846 -62.84 57.06 -83.65
CA ILE A 846 -63.56 55.80 -83.48
C ILE A 846 -62.60 54.64 -83.74
N PHE A 847 -62.40 53.78 -82.74
CA PHE A 847 -61.72 52.51 -82.92
C PHE A 847 -62.75 51.43 -83.20
N VAL A 848 -62.62 50.73 -84.33
CA VAL A 848 -63.44 49.56 -84.66
C VAL A 848 -62.63 48.32 -84.30
N VAL A 849 -62.89 47.76 -83.12
CA VAL A 849 -62.14 46.62 -82.56
C VAL A 849 -62.99 45.36 -82.67
N ASN A 850 -62.61 44.44 -83.56
CA ASN A 850 -63.38 43.22 -83.83
C ASN A 850 -64.90 43.48 -84.00
N GLY A 851 -65.25 44.53 -84.77
CA GLY A 851 -66.63 44.93 -85.04
C GLY A 851 -67.29 45.83 -83.97
N GLU A 852 -66.68 45.99 -82.80
CA GLU A 852 -67.18 46.89 -81.75
C GLU A 852 -66.60 48.31 -81.93
N SER A 853 -67.47 49.32 -81.90
CA SER A 853 -67.08 50.73 -82.01
C SER A 853 -66.77 51.34 -80.63
N ILE A 854 -65.53 51.74 -80.41
CA ILE A 854 -65.04 52.39 -79.20
C ILE A 854 -64.61 53.82 -79.53
N LYS A 855 -65.31 54.81 -79.00
CA LYS A 855 -65.03 56.23 -79.28
C LYS A 855 -64.06 56.82 -78.26
N ALA A 856 -63.20 57.74 -78.70
CA ALA A 856 -62.28 58.48 -77.84
C ALA A 856 -62.02 59.90 -78.41
N SER A 857 -61.12 60.66 -77.76
CA SER A 857 -60.73 62.01 -78.18
C SER A 857 -59.30 62.05 -78.72
N ARG A 858 -59.12 62.57 -79.95
CA ARG A 858 -57.81 62.76 -80.60
C ARG A 858 -56.87 63.60 -79.74
N TYR A 859 -57.38 64.68 -79.15
CA TYR A 859 -56.59 65.56 -78.29
C TYR A 859 -56.00 64.81 -77.10
N MET A 860 -56.83 64.01 -76.40
CA MET A 860 -56.36 63.24 -75.24
C MET A 860 -55.33 62.19 -75.64
N LEU A 861 -55.53 61.51 -76.77
CA LEU A 861 -54.58 60.51 -77.25
C LEU A 861 -53.26 61.14 -77.71
N ALA A 862 -53.33 62.28 -78.42
CA ALA A 862 -52.17 63.05 -78.85
C ALA A 862 -51.37 63.59 -77.65
N ALA A 863 -52.05 64.07 -76.61
CA ALA A 863 -51.40 64.56 -75.39
C ALA A 863 -50.65 63.45 -74.64
N SER A 864 -51.14 62.21 -74.71
CA SER A 864 -50.60 61.07 -73.95
C SER A 864 -49.65 60.17 -74.74
N SER A 865 -49.53 60.36 -76.06
CA SER A 865 -48.72 59.50 -76.92
C SER A 865 -48.24 60.27 -78.15
N GLU A 866 -46.92 60.31 -78.31
CA GLU A 866 -46.28 60.93 -79.47
C GLU A 866 -46.69 60.28 -80.80
N PHE A 867 -46.96 58.96 -80.79
CA PHE A 867 -47.50 58.26 -81.96
C PHE A 867 -48.85 58.85 -82.39
N PHE A 868 -49.79 59.02 -81.45
CA PHE A 868 -51.10 59.59 -81.76
C PHE A 868 -51.00 61.08 -82.07
N ASN A 869 -50.07 61.81 -81.45
CA ASN A 869 -49.78 63.20 -81.77
C ASN A 869 -49.40 63.34 -83.25
N GLN A 870 -48.38 62.59 -83.69
CA GLN A 870 -47.93 62.58 -85.09
C GLN A 870 -49.04 62.10 -86.04
N LYS A 871 -49.75 61.03 -85.67
CA LYS A 871 -50.83 60.46 -86.50
C LYS A 871 -52.00 61.42 -86.72
N PHE A 872 -52.30 62.29 -85.76
CA PHE A 872 -53.40 63.25 -85.88
C PHE A 872 -52.98 64.63 -86.35
N THR A 873 -51.68 64.95 -86.36
CA THR A 873 -51.13 66.25 -86.83
C THR A 873 -50.55 66.19 -88.25
N SER A 874 -50.38 65.01 -88.85
CA SER A 874 -49.93 64.88 -90.24
C SER A 874 -50.98 65.38 -91.25
N GLU A 875 -50.53 65.86 -92.41
CA GLU A 875 -51.34 66.54 -93.46
C GLU A 875 -52.53 65.73 -94.02
N GLU A 876 -52.67 64.46 -93.66
CA GLU A 876 -53.75 63.56 -94.10
C GLU A 876 -54.98 63.56 -93.16
N SER A 877 -54.96 64.32 -92.06
CA SER A 877 -56.09 64.39 -91.10
C SER A 877 -57.05 65.55 -91.42
N SER A 878 -58.20 65.24 -92.05
CA SER A 878 -59.28 66.22 -92.22
C SER A 878 -59.83 66.69 -90.85
N PRO A 879 -59.90 68.00 -90.58
CA PRO A 879 -60.35 68.53 -89.28
C PRO A 879 -61.85 68.35 -89.02
N THR A 880 -62.64 67.92 -90.02
CA THR A 880 -64.11 67.91 -89.95
C THR A 880 -64.79 66.53 -89.99
N ILE A 881 -64.04 65.41 -90.04
CA ILE A 881 -64.60 64.04 -90.05
C ILE A 881 -63.96 63.20 -88.93
N PRO A 882 -64.73 62.42 -88.14
CA PRO A 882 -64.18 61.49 -87.16
C PRO A 882 -63.25 60.46 -87.84
N VAL A 883 -62.03 60.30 -87.31
CA VAL A 883 -61.07 59.32 -87.85
C VAL A 883 -61.47 57.92 -87.36
N SER A 884 -61.59 56.95 -88.27
CA SER A 884 -61.85 55.55 -87.92
C SER A 884 -60.57 54.73 -87.99
N ILE A 885 -60.24 53.99 -86.92
CA ILE A 885 -59.07 53.10 -86.84
C ILE A 885 -59.58 51.68 -86.60
N SER A 886 -59.35 50.77 -87.56
CA SER A 886 -59.70 49.36 -87.41
C SER A 886 -58.59 48.58 -86.68
N ILE A 887 -58.98 47.75 -85.72
CA ILE A 887 -58.09 46.85 -84.97
C ILE A 887 -58.70 45.46 -85.00
N GLU A 888 -58.02 44.51 -85.62
CA GLU A 888 -58.44 43.11 -85.70
C GLU A 888 -57.68 42.24 -84.69
N ASN A 889 -58.27 41.10 -84.32
CA ASN A 889 -57.66 40.08 -83.46
C ASN A 889 -57.27 40.55 -82.04
N ILE A 890 -58.00 41.52 -81.49
CA ILE A 890 -57.84 42.04 -80.12
C ILE A 890 -59.20 42.03 -79.41
N GLU A 891 -59.23 41.61 -78.14
CA GLU A 891 -60.46 41.73 -77.34
C GLU A 891 -60.83 43.21 -77.11
N PRO A 892 -62.07 43.64 -77.36
CA PRO A 892 -62.50 45.04 -77.14
C PRO A 892 -62.18 45.58 -75.74
N ASN A 893 -62.27 44.74 -74.72
CA ASN A 893 -61.90 45.10 -73.35
C ASN A 893 -60.41 45.44 -73.17
N SER A 894 -59.52 44.82 -73.94
CA SER A 894 -58.08 45.16 -73.92
C SER A 894 -57.87 46.58 -74.45
N MET A 895 -58.60 46.98 -75.50
CA MET A 895 -58.59 48.36 -76.00
C MET A 895 -59.14 49.35 -74.97
N ARG A 896 -60.20 48.99 -74.23
CA ARG A 896 -60.75 49.84 -73.15
C ARG A 896 -59.75 50.07 -72.02
N ILE A 897 -59.00 49.04 -71.64
CA ILE A 897 -57.93 49.12 -70.63
C ILE A 897 -56.80 50.03 -71.14
N LEU A 898 -56.40 49.86 -72.41
CA LEU A 898 -55.41 50.73 -73.03
C LEU A 898 -55.85 52.20 -73.03
N LEU A 899 -57.09 52.49 -73.43
CA LEU A 899 -57.60 53.86 -73.46
C LEU A 899 -57.64 54.49 -72.08
N ARG A 900 -58.01 53.73 -71.04
CA ARG A 900 -57.92 54.18 -69.65
C ARG A 900 -56.49 54.53 -69.26
N TYR A 901 -55.53 53.69 -69.65
CA TYR A 901 -54.10 53.95 -69.44
C TYR A 901 -53.65 55.24 -70.16
N LEU A 902 -54.05 55.45 -71.41
CA LEU A 902 -53.76 56.69 -72.16
C LEU A 902 -54.49 57.91 -71.61
N TYR A 903 -55.61 57.75 -70.91
CA TYR A 903 -56.30 58.84 -70.22
C TYR A 903 -55.72 59.13 -68.81
N GLY A 904 -54.59 58.49 -68.46
CA GLY A 904 -53.85 58.75 -67.22
C GLY A 904 -54.19 57.81 -66.06
N GLN A 905 -54.94 56.72 -66.29
CA GLN A 905 -55.15 55.69 -65.27
C GLN A 905 -53.92 54.81 -65.12
N ASN A 906 -53.55 54.47 -63.88
CA ASN A 906 -52.56 53.42 -63.65
C ASN A 906 -53.04 52.10 -64.29
N ILE A 907 -52.14 51.38 -64.95
CA ILE A 907 -52.48 50.16 -65.66
C ILE A 907 -53.04 49.05 -64.75
N ASP A 908 -52.53 48.91 -63.52
CA ASP A 908 -53.04 47.93 -62.56
C ASP A 908 -54.47 48.29 -62.13
N ASP A 909 -54.78 49.58 -61.93
CA ASP A 909 -56.15 50.06 -61.65
C ASP A 909 -57.09 49.85 -62.85
N ALA A 910 -56.58 50.05 -64.07
CA ALA A 910 -57.34 49.83 -65.30
C ALA A 910 -57.70 48.35 -65.47
N ILE A 911 -56.78 47.43 -65.13
CA ILE A 911 -57.00 45.99 -65.14
C ILE A 911 -57.97 45.58 -64.02
N GLN A 912 -57.84 46.14 -62.81
CA GLN A 912 -58.73 45.80 -61.68
C GLN A 912 -60.17 46.27 -61.89
N ASN A 913 -60.39 47.44 -62.52
CA ASN A 913 -61.74 47.94 -62.82
C ASN A 913 -62.52 47.06 -63.83
N ARG A 914 -61.86 46.08 -64.48
CA ARG A 914 -62.52 44.99 -65.22
C ARG A 914 -63.36 44.10 -64.30
N ARG A 915 -62.92 43.91 -63.05
CA ARG A 915 -63.47 42.94 -62.09
C ARG A 915 -64.78 43.38 -61.42
N LEU A 916 -65.26 44.61 -61.64
CA LEU A 916 -66.46 45.15 -60.99
C LEU A 916 -67.75 45.03 -61.82
N ASN A 917 -67.66 44.68 -63.11
CA ASN A 917 -68.85 44.53 -63.98
C ASN A 917 -69.30 43.08 -64.21
N ASP A 918 -68.49 42.09 -63.83
CA ASP A 918 -68.92 40.68 -63.80
C ASP A 918 -69.30 40.34 -62.36
N GLY A 919 -70.60 40.10 -62.14
CA GLY A 919 -71.17 39.84 -60.81
C GLY A 919 -70.51 38.70 -60.04
N TYR A 920 -70.57 38.84 -58.71
CA TYR A 920 -70.10 37.90 -57.69
C TYR A 920 -70.45 36.42 -57.97
N MET A 921 -69.43 35.58 -58.27
CA MET A 921 -69.37 34.19 -57.81
C MET A 921 -68.03 33.50 -58.19
N TYR A 922 -67.58 32.58 -57.32
CA TYR A 922 -66.49 31.60 -57.47
C TYR A 922 -65.06 31.91 -57.01
N PHE A 923 -64.86 32.02 -55.68
CA PHE A 923 -63.58 31.75 -55.02
C PHE A 923 -63.42 30.24 -54.76
N ARG A 924 -62.85 29.51 -55.74
CA ARG A 924 -62.06 28.24 -55.58
C ARG A 924 -61.72 27.55 -56.92
N ILE A 925 -62.12 28.11 -58.06
CA ILE A 925 -61.59 27.79 -59.41
C ILE A 925 -60.71 28.97 -59.94
N ALA A 926 -60.27 29.83 -59.02
CA ALA A 926 -59.79 31.17 -59.34
C ALA A 926 -58.32 31.23 -59.79
N GLN A 927 -57.46 30.25 -59.47
CA GLN A 927 -56.05 30.33 -59.91
C GLN A 927 -55.85 29.94 -61.38
N VAL A 928 -56.53 28.88 -61.84
CA VAL A 928 -56.45 28.43 -63.25
C VAL A 928 -57.07 29.45 -64.21
N THR A 929 -58.16 30.08 -63.80
CA THR A 929 -58.84 31.09 -64.63
C THR A 929 -58.09 32.42 -64.67
N ASP A 930 -57.40 32.83 -63.60
CA ASP A 930 -56.67 34.10 -63.61
C ASP A 930 -55.36 34.01 -64.41
N HIS A 931 -54.64 32.87 -64.41
CA HIS A 931 -53.40 32.72 -65.20
C HIS A 931 -53.67 32.77 -66.71
N ALA A 932 -54.66 32.03 -67.22
CA ALA A 932 -55.02 32.05 -68.64
C ALA A 932 -55.65 33.39 -69.07
N ARG A 933 -56.50 33.99 -68.22
CA ARG A 933 -57.11 35.30 -68.51
C ARG A 933 -56.09 36.44 -68.49
N ASN A 934 -55.14 36.42 -67.54
CA ASN A 934 -54.08 37.41 -67.48
C ASN A 934 -53.10 37.23 -68.64
N PHE A 935 -52.80 35.98 -69.03
CA PHE A 935 -51.97 35.70 -70.20
C PHE A 935 -52.56 36.31 -71.48
N LEU A 936 -53.85 36.06 -71.76
CA LEU A 936 -54.52 36.61 -72.95
C LEU A 936 -54.59 38.14 -72.91
N LEU A 937 -54.87 38.73 -71.74
CA LEU A 937 -54.92 40.18 -71.58
C LEU A 937 -53.54 40.83 -71.82
N TYR A 938 -52.49 40.31 -71.20
CA TYR A 938 -51.13 40.85 -71.38
C TYR A 938 -50.65 40.65 -72.81
N LYS A 939 -51.01 39.54 -73.46
CA LYS A 939 -50.79 39.30 -74.89
C LYS A 939 -51.42 40.37 -75.77
N ASN A 940 -52.69 40.71 -75.53
CA ASN A 940 -53.38 41.76 -76.30
C ASN A 940 -52.81 43.15 -76.03
N LEU A 941 -52.50 43.48 -74.78
CA LEU A 941 -51.90 44.76 -74.41
C LEU A 941 -50.48 44.92 -74.98
N LEU A 942 -49.68 43.85 -75.03
CA LEU A 942 -48.35 43.88 -75.64
C LEU A 942 -48.44 44.20 -77.12
N LYS A 943 -49.35 43.55 -77.86
CA LYS A 943 -49.59 43.83 -79.28
C LYS A 943 -50.01 45.28 -79.50
N LEU A 944 -51.03 45.74 -78.78
CA LEU A 944 -51.51 47.11 -78.87
C LEU A 944 -50.41 48.15 -78.52
N ALA A 945 -49.60 47.86 -77.49
CA ALA A 945 -48.50 48.72 -77.10
C ALA A 945 -47.43 48.79 -78.20
N ASN A 946 -47.15 47.68 -78.89
CA ASN A 946 -46.25 47.69 -80.04
C ASN A 946 -46.84 48.48 -81.22
N ASP A 947 -48.10 48.21 -81.60
CA ASP A 947 -48.76 48.84 -82.75
C ASP A 947 -48.87 50.37 -82.61
N PHE A 948 -49.08 50.86 -81.39
CA PHE A 948 -49.16 52.29 -81.07
C PHE A 948 -47.87 52.88 -80.51
N LYS A 949 -46.75 52.15 -80.56
CA LYS A 949 -45.41 52.60 -80.10
C LYS A 949 -45.41 53.15 -78.66
N LEU A 950 -46.04 52.40 -77.74
CA LEU A 950 -46.17 52.73 -76.32
C LEU A 950 -45.12 51.95 -75.51
N ASP A 951 -43.88 52.41 -75.56
CA ASP A 951 -42.75 51.64 -75.07
C ASP A 951 -42.83 51.23 -73.59
N HIS A 952 -43.28 52.12 -72.69
CA HIS A 952 -43.38 51.77 -71.26
C HIS A 952 -44.39 50.65 -71.01
N LEU A 953 -45.57 50.72 -71.65
CA LEU A 953 -46.58 49.68 -71.52
C LEU A 953 -46.06 48.36 -72.11
N LYS A 954 -45.33 48.42 -73.23
CA LYS A 954 -44.68 47.28 -73.85
C LYS A 954 -43.69 46.61 -72.89
N GLU A 955 -42.73 47.37 -72.35
CA GLU A 955 -41.74 46.89 -71.37
C GLU A 955 -42.41 46.29 -70.12
N LEU A 956 -43.50 46.90 -69.64
CA LEU A 956 -44.26 46.37 -68.50
C LEU A 956 -44.95 45.05 -68.82
N MET A 957 -45.53 44.90 -70.02
CA MET A 957 -46.14 43.64 -70.45
C MET A 957 -45.08 42.55 -70.65
N GLU A 958 -43.88 42.90 -71.13
CA GLU A 958 -42.73 41.99 -71.17
C GLU A 958 -42.38 41.45 -69.77
N LEU A 959 -42.32 42.32 -68.75
CA LEU A 959 -42.07 41.90 -67.36
C LEU A 959 -43.19 41.02 -66.80
N ARG A 960 -44.46 41.32 -67.11
CA ARG A 960 -45.60 40.54 -66.61
C ARG A 960 -45.67 39.16 -67.27
N LEU A 961 -45.41 39.08 -68.58
CA LEU A 961 -45.40 37.82 -69.33
C LEU A 961 -44.22 36.92 -68.97
N SER A 962 -43.04 37.45 -68.66
CA SER A 962 -41.89 36.62 -68.25
C SER A 962 -42.13 35.83 -66.96
N ARG A 963 -42.96 36.37 -66.06
CA ARG A 963 -43.39 35.68 -64.82
C ARG A 963 -44.39 34.56 -65.07
N LEU A 964 -44.98 34.51 -66.26
CA LEU A 964 -45.97 33.52 -66.69
C LEU A 964 -45.36 32.45 -67.62
N VAL A 965 -44.03 32.46 -67.79
CA VAL A 965 -43.30 31.47 -68.59
C VAL A 965 -43.23 30.14 -67.85
N LEU A 966 -43.72 29.10 -68.51
CA LEU A 966 -43.74 27.70 -68.10
C LEU A 966 -43.11 26.84 -69.20
N MET A 967 -42.73 25.60 -68.90
CA MET A 967 -42.20 24.68 -69.93
C MET A 967 -43.21 24.45 -71.06
N SER A 968 -44.49 24.43 -70.72
CA SER A 968 -45.59 24.20 -71.67
C SER A 968 -45.89 25.37 -72.61
N ASN A 969 -45.62 26.63 -72.20
CA ASN A 969 -46.04 27.82 -72.96
C ASN A 969 -44.87 28.67 -73.49
N VAL A 970 -43.63 28.41 -73.09
CA VAL A 970 -42.46 29.25 -73.42
C VAL A 970 -42.31 29.49 -74.93
N ASN A 971 -42.61 28.50 -75.77
CA ASN A 971 -42.55 28.63 -77.23
C ASN A 971 -43.63 29.57 -77.78
N GLU A 972 -44.83 29.56 -77.20
CA GLU A 972 -45.89 30.51 -77.58
C GLU A 972 -45.50 31.93 -77.16
N ILE A 973 -44.98 32.09 -75.94
CA ILE A 973 -44.56 33.40 -75.42
C ILE A 973 -43.40 33.97 -76.24
N LYS A 974 -42.43 33.12 -76.61
CA LYS A 974 -41.32 33.52 -77.48
C LYS A 974 -41.81 34.00 -78.85
N SER A 975 -42.69 33.23 -79.50
CA SER A 975 -43.27 33.61 -80.80
C SER A 975 -44.08 34.92 -80.71
N LEU A 976 -44.77 35.14 -79.59
CA LEU A 976 -45.46 36.39 -79.29
C LEU A 976 -44.47 37.56 -79.13
N ALA A 977 -43.35 37.33 -78.44
CA ALA A 977 -42.32 38.33 -78.22
C ALA A 977 -41.67 38.77 -79.54
N GLU A 978 -41.29 37.79 -80.39
CA GLU A 978 -40.72 38.00 -81.72
C GLU A 978 -41.69 38.81 -82.62
N SER A 979 -42.97 38.41 -82.69
CA SER A 979 -43.98 39.12 -83.50
C SER A 979 -44.33 40.52 -83.00
N SER A 980 -44.08 40.82 -81.72
CA SER A 980 -44.36 42.13 -81.10
C SER A 980 -43.09 42.97 -80.89
N ASN A 981 -41.94 42.58 -81.47
CA ASN A 981 -40.63 43.21 -81.28
C ASN A 981 -40.26 43.42 -79.80
N ALA A 982 -40.62 42.48 -78.92
CA ALA A 982 -40.45 42.55 -77.47
C ALA A 982 -39.16 41.85 -77.04
N ASN A 983 -38.02 42.55 -77.26
CA ASN A 983 -36.68 41.97 -77.19
C ASN A 983 -36.31 41.41 -75.79
N GLN A 984 -36.76 42.03 -74.70
CA GLN A 984 -36.39 41.59 -73.34
C GLN A 984 -37.13 40.30 -72.96
N LEU A 985 -38.39 40.17 -73.38
CA LEU A 985 -39.17 38.95 -73.21
C LEU A 985 -38.65 37.82 -74.11
N GLU A 986 -38.24 38.13 -75.34
CA GLU A 986 -37.63 37.17 -76.26
C GLU A 986 -36.32 36.59 -75.68
N GLU A 987 -35.43 37.47 -75.18
CA GLU A 987 -34.19 37.07 -74.52
C GLU A 987 -34.48 36.20 -73.28
N TYR A 988 -35.44 36.59 -72.44
CA TYR A 988 -35.85 35.79 -71.28
C TYR A 988 -36.32 34.39 -71.68
N CYS A 989 -37.18 34.27 -72.71
CA CYS A 989 -37.66 32.98 -73.20
C CYS A 989 -36.52 32.13 -73.80
N TYR A 990 -35.58 32.74 -74.52
CA TYR A 990 -34.40 32.04 -75.04
C TYR A 990 -33.55 31.42 -73.92
N HIS A 991 -33.22 32.21 -72.89
CA HIS A 991 -32.48 31.71 -71.74
C HIS A 991 -33.26 30.64 -70.97
N PHE A 992 -34.58 30.76 -70.86
CA PHE A 992 -35.42 29.75 -70.21
C PHE A 992 -35.33 28.41 -70.93
N ILE A 993 -35.47 28.40 -72.26
CA ILE A 993 -35.36 27.17 -73.07
C ILE A 993 -33.95 26.59 -72.94
N ARG A 994 -32.91 27.43 -73.07
CA ARG A 994 -31.51 26.97 -73.02
C ARG A 994 -31.17 26.33 -71.68
N ASP A 995 -31.54 26.97 -70.57
CA ASP A 995 -31.16 26.53 -69.22
C ASP A 995 -31.96 25.29 -68.76
N ASN A 996 -33.07 24.97 -69.46
CA ASN A 996 -33.96 23.85 -69.16
C ASN A 996 -34.08 22.82 -70.30
N ASN A 997 -33.20 22.85 -71.32
CA ASN A 997 -33.31 22.05 -72.55
C ASN A 997 -33.23 20.51 -72.33
N ASN A 998 -32.81 20.09 -71.14
CA ASN A 998 -32.68 18.67 -70.75
C ASN A 998 -33.85 18.18 -69.88
N LEU A 999 -34.86 19.03 -69.64
CA LEU A 999 -36.13 18.71 -68.97
C LEU A 999 -37.18 18.37 -70.02
#